data_AF-A0A353NZP7-F1
#
_entry.id   AF-A0A353NZP7-F1
#
_cell.length_a   1.000
_cell.length_b   1.000
_cell.length_c   1.000
_cell.angle_alpha   90.00
_cell.angle_beta   90.00
_cell.angle_gamma   90.00
#
_symmetry.space_group_name_H-M   'P 1'
#
loop_
_entity.id
_entity.type
_entity.pdbx_description
1 polymer ?
#
loop_
_entity_poly.entity_id
_entity_poly.type
_entity_poly.pdbx_seq_one_letter_code
_entity_poly.pdbx_strand_id
1 'polypeptide(L)'
;MKKLAVILILILASFCAAESVFKSFVYIQNDKLMDENGELKFISFNIPCLHYNEDNMAFEQTNPWRLSDEFEINDALEAVRQMGGQVVRTYTLSIRQKGEDPNIPRHITAPGEFNEEAFKSLDCVLAVANKKGIRVIFPFIDNWKWWGGIPALAQFRNKNFNDFWTDEQLFEDYKQIISFVLNRTNTITGVKYKDDKAILAWETGNELTSTSEWTAKAAAYIKSIDKNHLVIDGYHSTMLQDSALEDKNIDIVTTHHYSKDPKETISQIKKNAQKARGKKPYFVGEFGFLPTKNIEAILNTIAEQKLSGALIWSLRFRNRDGGFYWHHEPYGGDLFKAYHWPGFESGSSYDEKNLMSLMRNRAFETRNLSLPRIEKPAAPLLLDIIDNSRISFQGSAGAESYIIERAFDKNGPWIIAGENISDADVQYRPLFNDTKAPVGSKCYYRVKAKNGAGISDASNVVGPIYIYCKTLIDEMQDFNFIKSRKGKVSLENNQTRKFKEDSHRLAGTNGSELVYYVNEPIISFKVFSFFPGSVHNFKFSISEDGKKFKSVKFESQNFSMGKGDYDYQTPVVFTSALSSGEYKYLKIQFTGKAQISRLGIKYGAWKTKFNHTYSPVGFIKGFTWGWTGWRGQYLGEKPADSMKKLVATNSGWVCISFGAEMDKPNIPQIRWGDSFSRMATDAEIKRAIQLARNNNLKVALKPVVNVYDGTWRAWIKFDDLPGIKNMAKWDKWWSDFRLFLLHYAKIAEETNCEMLCLGCEMESTEEFEIRWRNLITEIRQVYGGPLVYNANHGREDKIAWLDAVDVIGISAYYPVGTDDVLIALKDDLSKVPPADRSVDAMKKRWLPIVDRLEKVSKKYDRPIFFIELGVCSAKGCAAAPWTHEDPNMIYDAVEQSNYYQAAFESVWDKPWFIGFTWWEWSAHLYDLEEADTHIGFGVYGKPAEKLIQHWYRKER
;
A
#
# COMPACT_ATOMS: atom_id res chain seq x y z
N MET A 1 41.88 -7.54 -39.47
CA MET A 1 40.81 -7.63 -40.50
C MET A 1 39.90 -8.77 -40.07
N LYS A 2 38.59 -8.72 -39.85
CA LYS A 2 37.51 -7.71 -39.91
C LYS A 2 36.43 -8.15 -38.89
N LYS A 3 35.99 -7.20 -38.05
CA LYS A 3 34.66 -7.00 -37.42
C LYS A 3 33.82 -8.21 -36.96
N LEU A 4 33.57 -8.30 -35.65
CA LEU A 4 32.20 -8.28 -35.12
C LEU A 4 32.20 -7.56 -33.76
N ALA A 5 31.44 -6.46 -33.70
CA ALA A 5 31.35 -5.56 -32.57
C ALA A 5 30.41 -6.13 -31.51
N VAL A 6 30.90 -6.29 -30.29
CA VAL A 6 30.06 -6.47 -29.10
C VAL A 6 29.63 -5.07 -28.67
N ILE A 7 28.36 -4.75 -28.89
CA ILE A 7 27.71 -3.57 -28.32
C ILE A 7 27.50 -3.90 -26.83
N LEU A 8 28.43 -3.45 -26.00
CA LEU A 8 28.21 -3.33 -24.56
C LEU A 8 27.28 -2.13 -24.36
N ILE A 9 26.00 -2.37 -24.09
CA ILE A 9 25.12 -1.34 -23.53
C ILE A 9 25.54 -1.18 -22.06
N LEU A 10 26.60 -0.41 -21.85
CA LEU A 10 26.81 0.28 -20.58
C LEU A 10 25.75 1.38 -20.52
N ILE A 11 24.69 1.14 -19.74
CA ILE A 11 23.88 2.23 -19.20
C ILE A 11 24.79 2.95 -18.19
N LEU A 12 25.70 3.78 -18.71
CA LEU A 12 26.19 4.93 -17.97
C LEU A 12 24.96 5.81 -17.78
N ALA A 13 24.36 5.72 -16.59
CA ALA A 13 23.49 6.76 -16.10
C ALA A 13 24.32 8.04 -16.07
N SER A 14 24.28 8.79 -17.16
CA SER A 14 24.73 10.17 -17.19
C SER A 14 23.88 10.90 -16.16
N PHE A 15 24.45 11.14 -14.98
CA PHE A 15 24.01 12.17 -14.05
C PHE A 15 24.17 13.53 -14.75
N CYS A 16 23.32 13.82 -15.73
CA CYS A 16 23.03 15.20 -16.08
C CYS A 16 22.17 15.71 -14.93
N ALA A 17 22.83 16.28 -13.91
CA ALA A 17 22.16 17.17 -12.97
C ALA A 17 21.32 18.14 -13.80
N ALA A 18 19.99 18.07 -13.69
CA ALA A 18 19.13 18.99 -14.40
C ALA A 18 19.53 20.41 -13.94
N GLU A 19 20.04 21.20 -14.87
CA GLU A 19 20.55 22.54 -14.57
C GLU A 19 19.39 23.41 -14.04
N SER A 20 19.63 24.11 -12.93
CA SER A 20 18.63 25.02 -12.35
C SER A 20 18.21 26.07 -13.37
N VAL A 21 16.90 26.34 -13.48
CA VAL A 21 16.44 27.45 -14.32
C VAL A 21 16.81 28.82 -13.72
N PHE A 22 17.15 28.85 -12.43
CA PHE A 22 17.54 30.07 -11.75
C PHE A 22 19.02 30.40 -12.00
N LYS A 23 19.27 31.63 -12.41
CA LYS A 23 20.64 32.14 -12.67
C LYS A 23 21.22 32.88 -11.47
N SER A 24 20.37 33.47 -10.62
CA SER A 24 20.79 34.26 -9.47
C SER A 24 20.03 33.90 -8.19
N PHE A 25 20.63 34.24 -7.04
CA PHE A 25 19.93 34.24 -5.75
C PHE A 25 19.01 35.46 -5.67
N VAL A 26 17.93 35.35 -4.89
CA VAL A 26 17.06 36.49 -4.59
C VAL A 26 17.82 37.46 -3.67
N TYR A 27 17.74 38.76 -3.96
CA TYR A 27 18.41 39.80 -3.18
C TYR A 27 17.46 40.96 -2.87
N ILE A 28 17.91 41.87 -1.99
CA ILE A 28 17.12 43.03 -1.57
C ILE A 28 17.63 44.30 -2.25
N GLN A 29 16.70 45.10 -2.75
CA GLN A 29 16.96 46.47 -3.17
C GLN A 29 15.93 47.39 -2.50
N ASN A 30 16.35 48.15 -1.49
CA ASN A 30 15.49 48.91 -0.59
C ASN A 30 14.49 47.98 0.14
N ASP A 31 13.18 48.19 -0.07
CA ASP A 31 12.09 47.38 0.49
C ASP A 31 11.51 46.38 -0.52
N LYS A 32 12.30 45.96 -1.51
CA LYS A 32 11.87 45.06 -2.60
C LYS A 32 12.73 43.81 -2.69
N LEU A 33 12.07 42.70 -3.03
CA LEU A 33 12.72 41.46 -3.46
C LEU A 33 13.06 41.56 -4.94
N MET A 34 14.27 41.14 -5.30
CA MET A 34 14.79 41.19 -6.66
C MET A 34 15.37 39.83 -7.06
N ASP A 35 15.25 39.47 -8.33
CA ASP A 35 15.92 38.32 -8.94
C ASP A 35 16.47 38.69 -10.34
N GLU A 36 16.93 37.69 -11.11
CA GLU A 36 17.46 37.89 -12.46
C GLU A 36 16.48 38.52 -13.46
N ASN A 37 15.18 38.55 -13.16
CA ASN A 37 14.12 39.11 -13.99
C ASN A 37 13.61 40.46 -13.47
N GLY A 38 14.21 41.02 -12.41
CA GLY A 38 13.82 42.30 -11.81
C GLY A 38 13.09 42.12 -10.48
N GLU A 39 12.05 42.93 -10.23
CA GLU A 39 11.30 42.89 -8.97
C GLU A 39 10.48 41.60 -8.87
N LEU A 40 10.77 40.78 -7.86
CA LEU A 40 10.06 39.52 -7.59
C LEU A 40 8.78 39.82 -6.80
N LYS A 41 7.63 39.64 -7.47
CA LYS A 41 6.29 39.73 -6.86
C LYS A 41 5.52 38.45 -7.03
N PHE A 42 4.94 37.93 -5.94
CA PHE A 42 4.25 36.65 -5.98
C PHE A 42 2.91 36.66 -5.25
N ILE A 43 1.92 36.02 -5.86
CA ILE A 43 0.70 35.56 -5.19
C ILE A 43 0.70 34.04 -5.32
N SER A 44 0.74 33.33 -4.21
CA SER A 44 0.94 31.88 -4.22
C SER A 44 0.43 31.21 -2.93
N PHE A 45 1.01 30.06 -2.55
CA PHE A 45 0.42 29.13 -1.59
C PHE A 45 1.41 28.66 -0.53
N ASN A 46 0.90 28.47 0.69
CA ASN A 46 1.52 27.58 1.65
C ASN A 46 1.18 26.13 1.28
N ILE A 47 2.20 25.26 1.29
CA ILE A 47 2.05 23.82 1.01
C ILE A 47 2.70 23.06 2.16
N PRO A 48 2.01 22.92 3.31
CA PRO A 48 2.63 22.34 4.49
C PRO A 48 3.02 20.87 4.30
N CYS A 49 2.31 20.15 3.44
CA CYS A 49 2.59 18.74 3.16
C CYS A 49 3.63 18.48 2.06
N LEU A 50 4.34 19.50 1.57
CA LEU A 50 5.17 19.38 0.36
C LEU A 50 6.26 18.31 0.48
N HIS A 51 7.01 18.28 1.58
CA HIS A 51 8.05 17.27 1.86
C HIS A 51 7.59 16.20 2.87
N TYR A 52 6.62 16.51 3.72
CA TYR A 52 6.15 15.63 4.79
C TYR A 52 4.66 15.81 5.05
N ASN A 53 3.90 14.72 4.92
CA ASN A 53 2.45 14.73 4.86
C ASN A 53 1.85 14.14 6.14
N GLU A 54 0.83 14.83 6.69
CA GLU A 54 0.08 14.43 7.90
C GLU A 54 -1.35 13.97 7.61
N ASP A 55 -1.73 13.96 6.34
CA ASP A 55 -3.10 13.84 5.86
C ASP A 55 -3.33 12.48 5.19
N ASN A 56 -2.47 11.46 5.35
CA ASN A 56 -2.73 10.13 4.78
C ASN A 56 -3.85 9.38 5.52
N MET A 57 -5.10 9.81 5.34
CA MET A 57 -6.26 9.39 6.11
C MET A 57 -7.04 8.23 5.46
N ALA A 58 -6.35 7.33 4.75
CA ALA A 58 -7.00 6.12 4.24
C ALA A 58 -7.66 5.32 5.38
N PHE A 59 -8.85 4.77 5.10
CA PHE A 59 -9.72 4.21 6.14
C PHE A 59 -9.01 3.12 6.98
N GLU A 60 -8.29 2.23 6.32
CA GLU A 60 -7.58 1.08 6.91
C GLU A 60 -6.16 1.42 7.37
N GLN A 61 -5.71 2.67 7.18
CA GLN A 61 -4.39 3.14 7.59
C GLN A 61 -4.43 3.60 9.05
N THR A 62 -3.45 3.19 9.86
CA THR A 62 -3.32 3.57 11.28
C THR A 62 -2.26 4.65 11.54
N ASN A 63 -1.47 5.00 10.52
CA ASN A 63 -0.50 6.09 10.57
C ASN A 63 -0.79 7.09 9.44
N PRO A 64 -1.19 8.33 9.75
CA PRO A 64 -1.47 9.35 8.74
C PRO A 64 -0.21 10.06 8.23
N TRP A 65 0.94 9.81 8.86
CA TRP A 65 2.20 10.44 8.54
C TRP A 65 2.99 9.68 7.48
N ARG A 66 3.44 10.39 6.43
CA ARG A 66 4.35 9.85 5.43
C ARG A 66 5.19 10.93 4.76
N LEU A 67 6.28 10.51 4.13
CA LEU A 67 7.10 11.38 3.28
C LEU A 67 6.47 11.48 1.89
N SER A 68 6.43 12.68 1.30
CA SER A 68 5.97 12.88 -0.08
C SER A 68 6.96 12.25 -1.08
N ASP A 69 6.48 11.75 -2.21
CA ASP A 69 7.34 11.19 -3.27
C ASP A 69 7.45 12.14 -4.45
N GLU A 70 8.24 11.71 -5.43
CA GLU A 70 8.49 12.49 -6.65
C GLU A 70 7.20 12.83 -7.41
N PHE A 71 6.24 11.90 -7.50
CA PHE A 71 4.96 12.18 -8.17
C PHE A 71 4.20 13.31 -7.45
N GLU A 72 4.05 13.16 -6.14
CA GLU A 72 3.35 14.10 -5.27
C GLU A 72 3.96 15.52 -5.30
N ILE A 73 5.29 15.60 -5.17
CA ILE A 73 6.04 16.86 -5.23
C ILE A 73 5.93 17.51 -6.62
N ASN A 74 6.02 16.71 -7.69
CA ASN A 74 5.85 17.21 -9.05
C ASN A 74 4.43 17.74 -9.29
N ASP A 75 3.38 17.03 -8.86
CA ASP A 75 1.99 17.48 -9.00
C ASP A 75 1.76 18.81 -8.25
N ALA A 76 2.25 18.89 -7.01
CA ALA A 76 2.14 20.11 -6.19
C ALA A 76 2.78 21.33 -6.86
N LEU A 77 4.04 21.22 -7.26
CA LEU A 77 4.78 22.34 -7.85
C LEU A 77 4.34 22.63 -9.29
N GLU A 78 3.81 21.64 -10.00
CA GLU A 78 3.16 21.83 -11.31
C GLU A 78 1.85 22.61 -11.17
N ALA A 79 1.02 22.31 -10.17
CA ALA A 79 -0.19 23.08 -9.88
C ALA A 79 0.15 24.55 -9.60
N VAL A 80 1.17 24.81 -8.78
CA VAL A 80 1.64 26.19 -8.51
C VAL A 80 2.10 26.88 -9.79
N ARG A 81 2.90 26.20 -10.63
CA ARG A 81 3.38 26.75 -11.90
C ARG A 81 2.22 27.10 -12.84
N GLN A 82 1.23 26.22 -12.99
CA GLN A 82 0.05 26.46 -13.83
C GLN A 82 -0.81 27.62 -13.32
N MET A 83 -0.89 27.79 -12.00
CA MET A 83 -1.52 28.96 -11.37
C MET A 83 -0.67 30.24 -11.48
N GLY A 84 0.57 30.17 -11.94
CA GLY A 84 1.47 31.31 -12.06
C GLY A 84 2.16 31.71 -10.76
N GLY A 85 2.08 30.89 -9.72
CA GLY A 85 2.82 31.09 -8.48
C GLY A 85 4.33 30.95 -8.71
N GLN A 86 5.11 31.76 -8.00
CA GLN A 86 6.58 31.76 -8.11
C GLN A 86 7.29 31.34 -6.83
N VAL A 87 6.59 31.37 -5.69
CA VAL A 87 7.16 31.14 -4.36
C VAL A 87 6.21 30.25 -3.60
N VAL A 88 6.71 29.16 -3.04
CA VAL A 88 5.96 28.34 -2.07
C VAL A 88 6.65 28.41 -0.71
N ARG A 89 5.87 28.25 0.34
CA ARG A 89 6.39 28.02 1.69
C ARG A 89 6.07 26.60 2.10
N THR A 90 7.11 25.84 2.47
CA THR A 90 6.96 24.52 3.08
C THR A 90 6.49 24.67 4.53
N TYR A 91 6.15 23.57 5.19
CA TYR A 91 6.19 23.55 6.65
C TYR A 91 7.59 23.27 7.17
N THR A 92 7.72 23.02 8.47
CA THR A 92 8.99 22.86 9.19
C THR A 92 9.55 21.44 9.14
N LEU A 93 10.75 21.25 9.68
CA LEU A 93 11.30 19.92 9.97
C LEU A 93 10.54 19.27 11.14
N SER A 94 10.13 18.02 10.94
CA SER A 94 9.43 17.25 11.97
C SER A 94 10.39 16.59 12.96
N ILE A 95 10.02 16.62 14.25
CA ILE A 95 10.85 16.14 15.37
C ILE A 95 10.15 14.97 16.08
N ARG A 96 10.91 13.91 16.36
CA ARG A 96 10.43 12.73 17.09
C ARG A 96 9.95 13.10 18.49
N GLN A 97 8.73 12.69 18.83
CA GLN A 97 8.20 12.82 20.18
C GLN A 97 8.54 11.58 21.03
N LYS A 98 8.72 11.76 22.34
CA LYS A 98 8.98 10.66 23.27
C LYS A 98 7.81 9.68 23.30
N GLY A 99 8.09 8.40 23.09
CA GLY A 99 7.07 7.33 23.08
C GLY A 99 6.27 7.21 21.79
N GLU A 100 6.63 7.96 20.75
CA GLU A 100 6.07 7.82 19.41
C GLU A 100 6.51 6.51 18.74
N ASP A 101 5.67 5.95 17.87
CA ASP A 101 6.03 4.81 17.03
C ASP A 101 7.28 5.14 16.19
N PRO A 102 8.38 4.38 16.33
CA PRO A 102 9.62 4.64 15.58
C PRO A 102 9.45 4.53 14.06
N ASN A 103 8.40 3.85 13.58
CA ASN A 103 8.11 3.70 12.15
C ASN A 103 7.50 4.97 11.52
N ILE A 104 7.01 5.91 12.32
CA ILE A 104 6.58 7.22 11.80
C ILE A 104 7.82 7.95 11.31
N PRO A 105 7.94 8.37 10.04
CA PRO A 105 9.15 9.06 9.60
C PRO A 105 9.22 10.47 10.23
N ARG A 106 10.36 10.83 10.82
CA ARG A 106 10.65 12.18 11.31
C ARG A 106 12.00 12.63 10.75
N HIS A 107 12.18 13.93 10.55
CA HIS A 107 13.45 14.48 10.06
C HIS A 107 14.54 14.38 11.13
N ILE A 108 14.17 14.67 12.38
CA ILE A 108 15.06 14.65 13.54
C ILE A 108 14.57 13.56 14.50
N THR A 109 15.40 12.53 14.71
CA THR A 109 15.06 11.39 15.60
C THR A 109 15.56 11.59 17.02
N ALA A 110 16.64 12.32 17.18
CA ALA A 110 17.21 12.82 18.43
C ALA A 110 18.12 14.02 18.13
N PRO A 111 18.58 14.80 19.13
CA PRO A 111 19.52 15.90 18.90
C PRO A 111 20.78 15.41 18.16
N GLY A 112 21.06 15.99 16.99
CA GLY A 112 22.19 15.61 16.13
C GLY A 112 21.96 14.37 15.25
N GLU A 113 20.80 13.71 15.35
CA GLU A 113 20.45 12.54 14.54
C GLU A 113 19.39 12.89 13.49
N PHE A 114 19.77 12.77 12.21
CA PHE A 114 18.99 13.17 11.05
C PHE A 114 18.61 11.97 10.19
N ASN A 115 17.35 11.88 9.80
CA ASN A 115 16.83 10.78 8.98
C ASN A 115 17.05 11.04 7.49
N GLU A 116 17.97 10.29 6.88
CA GLU A 116 18.34 10.44 5.48
C GLU A 116 17.14 10.31 4.51
N GLU A 117 16.24 9.36 4.73
CA GLU A 117 15.07 9.19 3.86
C GLU A 117 14.12 10.39 3.92
N ALA A 118 13.97 11.00 5.10
CA ALA A 118 13.15 12.21 5.23
C ALA A 118 13.77 13.39 4.47
N PHE A 119 15.09 13.53 4.52
CA PHE A 119 15.78 14.59 3.80
C PHE A 119 15.87 14.34 2.29
N LYS A 120 15.84 13.10 1.80
CA LYS A 120 15.68 12.81 0.35
C LYS A 120 14.36 13.31 -0.22
N SER A 121 13.28 13.31 0.56
CA SER A 121 12.02 13.95 0.14
C SER A 121 12.21 15.46 -0.06
N LEU A 122 12.92 16.13 0.87
CA LEU A 122 13.23 17.54 0.75
C LEU A 122 14.22 17.84 -0.40
N ASP A 123 15.20 16.95 -0.64
CA ASP A 123 16.09 17.03 -1.81
C ASP A 123 15.27 17.05 -3.11
N CYS A 124 14.24 16.20 -3.19
CA CYS A 124 13.33 16.14 -4.33
C CYS A 124 12.53 17.44 -4.49
N VAL A 125 12.07 18.06 -3.40
CA VAL A 125 11.41 19.38 -3.45
C VAL A 125 12.30 20.41 -4.13
N LEU A 126 13.55 20.54 -3.69
CA LEU A 126 14.47 21.52 -4.28
C LEU A 126 14.83 21.19 -5.74
N ALA A 127 15.03 19.90 -6.06
CA ALA A 127 15.31 19.48 -7.43
C ALA A 127 14.16 19.82 -8.39
N VAL A 128 12.91 19.55 -7.99
CA VAL A 128 11.72 19.86 -8.78
C VAL A 128 11.48 21.37 -8.85
N ALA A 129 11.68 22.10 -7.74
CA ALA A 129 11.56 23.55 -7.68
C ALA A 129 12.54 24.25 -8.65
N ASN A 130 13.80 23.80 -8.69
CA ASN A 130 14.81 24.25 -9.65
C ASN A 130 14.40 24.01 -11.10
N LYS A 131 13.74 22.88 -11.39
CA LYS A 131 13.29 22.54 -12.74
C LYS A 131 12.05 23.34 -13.18
N LYS A 132 11.15 23.63 -12.24
CA LYS A 132 9.87 24.30 -12.51
C LYS A 132 9.91 25.82 -12.37
N GLY A 133 11.03 26.37 -11.87
CA GLY A 133 11.16 27.81 -11.64
C GLY A 133 10.31 28.30 -10.46
N ILE A 134 10.23 27.49 -9.40
CA ILE A 134 9.55 27.85 -8.15
C ILE A 134 10.60 28.08 -7.07
N ARG A 135 10.50 29.19 -6.34
CA ARG A 135 11.35 29.44 -5.17
C ARG A 135 10.69 28.89 -3.89
N VAL A 136 11.50 28.50 -2.92
CA VAL A 136 11.05 27.85 -1.68
C VAL A 136 11.44 28.69 -0.46
N ILE A 137 10.47 29.00 0.40
CA ILE A 137 10.70 29.52 1.75
C ILE A 137 10.69 28.33 2.71
N PHE A 138 11.73 28.24 3.55
CA PHE A 138 11.97 27.09 4.40
C PHE A 138 12.06 27.46 5.90
N PRO A 139 11.00 27.20 6.68
CA PRO A 139 11.02 27.34 8.14
C PRO A 139 11.73 26.15 8.82
N PHE A 140 12.63 26.40 9.79
CA PHE A 140 13.41 25.31 10.38
C PHE A 140 12.64 24.44 11.39
N ILE A 141 11.94 25.06 12.34
CA ILE A 141 11.35 24.38 13.50
C ILE A 141 9.95 24.92 13.78
N ASP A 142 9.04 24.06 14.21
CA ASP A 142 7.67 24.47 14.58
C ASP A 142 7.56 24.86 16.05
N ASN A 143 6.68 25.83 16.32
CA ASN A 143 6.29 26.21 17.67
C ASN A 143 5.43 25.13 18.36
N TRP A 144 4.62 24.41 17.59
CA TRP A 144 3.58 23.54 18.11
C TRP A 144 4.01 22.07 18.29
N LYS A 145 3.36 21.37 19.22
CA LYS A 145 3.70 20.01 19.62
C LYS A 145 3.35 18.94 18.58
N TRP A 146 2.29 19.13 17.81
CA TRP A 146 1.74 18.10 16.92
C TRP A 146 2.72 17.69 15.79
N TRP A 147 3.60 18.61 15.36
CA TRP A 147 4.72 18.35 14.44
C TRP A 147 6.01 17.86 15.15
N GLY A 148 5.97 17.71 16.47
CA GLY A 148 7.11 17.57 17.37
C GLY A 148 7.59 18.92 17.89
N GLY A 149 8.07 19.77 16.97
CA GLY A 149 8.44 21.17 17.23
C GLY A 149 9.36 21.40 18.42
N ILE A 150 9.35 22.63 18.94
CA ILE A 150 10.08 23.04 20.15
C ILE A 150 9.78 22.11 21.34
N PRO A 151 8.52 21.72 21.63
CA PRO A 151 8.23 20.84 22.76
C PRO A 151 8.99 19.52 22.72
N ALA A 152 9.10 18.88 21.55
CA ALA A 152 9.84 17.62 21.39
C ALA A 152 11.35 17.84 21.57
N LEU A 153 11.90 18.91 20.98
CA LEU A 153 13.33 19.22 21.10
C LEU A 153 13.73 19.48 22.57
N ALA A 154 12.93 20.28 23.29
CA ALA A 154 13.12 20.53 24.72
C ALA A 154 13.04 19.24 25.56
N GLN A 155 12.11 18.34 25.22
CA GLN A 155 11.90 17.09 25.94
C GLN A 155 13.13 16.17 25.90
N PHE A 156 13.92 16.16 24.82
CA PHE A 156 15.18 15.40 24.76
C PHE A 156 16.20 15.82 25.82
N ARG A 157 16.11 17.05 26.32
CA ARG A 157 16.96 17.60 27.38
C ARG A 157 16.29 17.66 28.75
N ASN A 158 15.13 17.02 28.91
CA ASN A 158 14.28 17.14 30.11
C ASN A 158 13.92 18.60 30.45
N LYS A 159 13.73 19.42 29.41
CA LYS A 159 13.37 20.84 29.50
C LYS A 159 11.95 21.07 28.99
N ASN A 160 11.43 22.27 29.25
CA ASN A 160 10.10 22.69 28.84
C ASN A 160 10.17 23.68 27.67
N PHE A 161 9.01 23.96 27.07
CA PHE A 161 8.87 24.87 25.93
C PHE A 161 9.55 26.24 26.15
N ASN A 162 9.32 26.87 27.32
CA ASN A 162 9.86 28.21 27.59
C ASN A 162 11.39 28.25 27.72
N ASP A 163 12.03 27.13 28.08
CA ASP A 163 13.48 27.06 28.24
C ASP A 163 14.20 27.24 26.89
N PHE A 164 13.54 26.93 25.78
CA PHE A 164 14.10 27.04 24.43
C PHE A 164 14.58 28.46 24.08
N TRP A 165 14.00 29.48 24.72
CA TRP A 165 14.31 30.89 24.46
C TRP A 165 15.54 31.40 25.21
N THR A 166 15.97 30.72 26.27
CA THR A 166 17.02 31.21 27.18
C THR A 166 18.14 30.21 27.43
N ASP A 167 17.89 28.91 27.27
CA ASP A 167 18.85 27.85 27.55
C ASP A 167 19.85 27.63 26.41
N GLU A 168 21.14 27.68 26.75
CA GLU A 168 22.22 27.56 25.76
C GLU A 168 22.27 26.18 25.10
N GLN A 169 21.98 25.09 25.82
CA GLN A 169 22.03 23.74 25.25
C GLN A 169 20.93 23.53 24.20
N LEU A 170 19.73 24.06 24.42
CA LEU A 170 18.66 24.02 23.42
C LEU A 170 18.97 24.89 22.21
N PHE A 171 19.65 26.02 22.42
CA PHE A 171 20.16 26.82 21.31
C PHE A 171 21.26 26.09 20.52
N GLU A 172 22.16 25.35 21.17
CA GLU A 172 23.12 24.47 20.49
C GLU A 172 22.44 23.38 19.65
N ASP A 173 21.37 22.77 20.16
CA ASP A 173 20.60 21.78 19.39
C ASP A 173 19.93 22.42 18.16
N TYR A 174 19.40 23.64 18.28
CA TYR A 174 18.88 24.42 17.15
C TYR A 174 19.98 24.75 16.11
N LYS A 175 21.18 25.13 16.57
CA LYS A 175 22.33 25.38 15.69
C LYS A 175 22.75 24.13 14.92
N GLN A 176 22.72 22.95 15.55
CA GLN A 176 23.02 21.69 14.86
C GLN A 176 22.04 21.43 13.71
N ILE A 177 20.75 21.70 13.92
CA ILE A 177 19.72 21.58 12.86
C ILE A 177 20.06 22.50 11.69
N ILE A 178 20.29 23.79 11.94
CA ILE A 178 20.65 24.76 10.90
C ILE A 178 21.92 24.33 10.16
N SER A 179 22.97 23.98 10.90
CA SER A 179 24.26 23.59 10.34
C SER A 179 24.14 22.37 9.42
N PHE A 180 23.37 21.37 9.85
CA PHE A 180 23.10 20.19 9.03
C PHE A 180 22.35 20.57 7.74
N VAL A 181 21.24 21.30 7.85
CA VAL A 181 20.40 21.65 6.70
C VAL A 181 21.18 22.47 5.67
N LEU A 182 21.83 23.56 6.09
CA LEU A 182 22.54 24.46 5.18
C LEU A 182 23.72 23.78 4.47
N ASN A 183 24.39 22.84 5.14
CA ASN A 183 25.54 22.13 4.57
C ASN A 183 25.17 20.80 3.92
N ARG A 184 23.90 20.36 3.98
CA ARG A 184 23.43 19.16 3.29
C ARG A 184 23.67 19.32 1.79
N THR A 185 24.22 18.28 1.18
CA THR A 185 24.31 18.14 -0.27
C THR A 185 23.10 17.37 -0.76
N ASN A 186 22.32 17.98 -1.65
CA ASN A 186 21.15 17.37 -2.24
C ASN A 186 21.55 16.11 -3.01
N THR A 187 20.94 14.97 -2.68
CA THR A 187 21.30 13.66 -3.28
C THR A 187 20.94 13.53 -4.76
N ILE A 188 20.07 14.41 -5.28
CA ILE A 188 19.61 14.44 -6.67
C ILE A 188 20.43 15.44 -7.49
N THR A 189 20.60 16.67 -6.99
CA THR A 189 21.27 17.75 -7.74
C THR A 189 22.78 17.82 -7.49
N GLY A 190 23.27 17.25 -6.39
CA GLY A 190 24.65 17.38 -5.94
C GLY A 190 25.02 18.77 -5.40
N VAL A 191 24.04 19.67 -5.25
CA VAL A 191 24.24 21.06 -4.79
C VAL A 191 23.99 21.14 -3.28
N LYS A 192 24.80 21.91 -2.56
CA LYS A 192 24.52 22.19 -1.15
C LYS A 192 23.32 23.11 -1.02
N TYR A 193 22.52 22.94 0.01
CA TYR A 193 21.31 23.75 0.20
C TYR A 193 21.60 25.26 0.25
N LYS A 194 22.67 25.68 0.94
CA LYS A 194 23.11 27.09 0.96
C LYS A 194 23.62 27.64 -0.39
N ASP A 195 23.83 26.77 -1.37
CA ASP A 195 24.24 27.11 -2.73
C ASP A 195 23.09 26.88 -3.75
N ASP A 196 21.94 26.38 -3.30
CA ASP A 196 20.78 26.04 -4.12
C ASP A 196 19.86 27.25 -4.33
N LYS A 197 19.87 27.79 -5.54
CA LYS A 197 19.11 28.98 -5.90
C LYS A 197 17.60 28.76 -5.84
N ALA A 198 17.06 27.54 -5.80
CA ALA A 198 15.62 27.37 -5.59
C ALA A 198 15.17 27.90 -4.23
N ILE A 199 16.06 28.06 -3.25
CA ILE A 199 15.69 28.61 -1.96
C ILE A 199 15.59 30.14 -2.07
N LEU A 200 14.46 30.70 -1.61
CA LEU A 200 14.28 32.15 -1.49
C LEU A 200 14.90 32.64 -0.19
N ALA A 201 14.48 32.03 0.92
CA ALA A 201 14.84 32.45 2.24
C ALA A 201 14.73 31.32 3.27
N TRP A 202 15.57 31.42 4.28
CA TRP A 202 15.49 30.67 5.52
C TRP A 202 14.60 31.39 6.51
N GLU A 203 13.67 30.69 7.15
CA GLU A 203 12.82 31.26 8.20
C GLU A 203 13.20 30.62 9.54
N THR A 204 13.41 31.46 10.57
CA THR A 204 13.95 31.01 11.87
C THR A 204 13.12 29.88 12.49
N GLY A 205 11.81 29.86 12.23
CA GLY A 205 10.88 28.77 12.53
C GLY A 205 9.45 29.17 12.14
N ASN A 206 8.48 28.31 12.39
CA ASN A 206 7.07 28.62 12.15
C ASN A 206 6.40 29.09 13.44
N GLU A 207 5.79 30.27 13.40
CA GLU A 207 4.95 30.82 14.46
C GLU A 207 5.62 30.85 15.85
N LEU A 208 6.90 31.21 15.88
CA LEU A 208 7.67 31.27 17.11
C LEU A 208 7.14 32.36 18.04
N THR A 209 7.26 32.11 19.34
CA THR A 209 7.02 33.13 20.40
C THR A 209 8.35 33.53 21.04
N SER A 210 9.38 33.74 20.21
CA SER A 210 10.76 34.00 20.64
C SER A 210 10.94 35.40 21.21
N THR A 211 11.99 35.59 22.03
CA THR A 211 12.46 36.93 22.39
C THR A 211 13.21 37.56 21.21
N SER A 212 13.25 38.90 21.15
CA SER A 212 14.02 39.61 20.13
C SER A 212 15.51 39.24 20.15
N GLU A 213 16.07 39.03 21.34
CA GLU A 213 17.46 38.59 21.53
C GLU A 213 17.72 37.21 20.95
N TRP A 214 16.79 36.26 21.14
CA TRP A 214 16.90 34.93 20.57
C TRP A 214 16.81 34.97 19.04
N THR A 215 15.84 35.72 18.50
CA THR A 215 15.69 35.88 17.04
C THR A 215 16.96 36.49 16.42
N ALA A 216 17.53 37.52 17.05
CA ALA A 216 18.77 38.14 16.57
C ALA A 216 19.95 37.17 16.56
N LYS A 217 20.09 36.34 17.61
CA LYS A 217 21.13 35.29 17.69
C LYS A 217 20.93 34.23 16.60
N ALA A 218 19.70 33.77 16.39
CA ALA A 218 19.36 32.78 15.36
C ALA A 218 19.67 33.30 13.95
N ALA A 219 19.21 34.51 13.61
CA ALA A 219 19.46 35.15 12.32
C ALA A 219 20.96 35.36 12.06
N ALA A 220 21.70 35.85 13.05
CA ALA A 220 23.16 36.01 12.96
C ALA A 220 23.87 34.67 12.73
N TYR A 221 23.41 33.58 13.36
CA TYR A 221 23.99 32.25 13.16
C TYR A 221 23.73 31.71 11.75
N ILE A 222 22.50 31.81 11.24
CA ILE A 222 22.16 31.43 9.85
C ILE A 222 23.07 32.19 8.88
N LYS A 223 23.15 33.52 9.03
CA LYS A 223 24.01 34.37 8.22
C LYS A 223 25.49 34.03 8.37
N SER A 224 25.94 33.43 9.47
CA SER A 224 27.34 33.04 9.62
C SER A 224 27.74 31.87 8.70
N ILE A 225 26.76 31.03 8.32
CA ILE A 225 26.96 29.84 7.47
C ILE A 225 26.60 30.14 6.01
N ASP A 226 25.52 30.89 5.78
CA ASP A 226 24.98 31.21 4.47
C ASP A 226 24.94 32.73 4.24
N LYS A 227 25.68 33.17 3.22
CA LYS A 227 25.75 34.58 2.80
C LYS A 227 24.92 34.87 1.54
N ASN A 228 24.38 33.84 0.89
CA ASN A 228 23.66 33.91 -0.37
C ASN A 228 22.17 34.15 -0.15
N HIS A 229 21.55 33.40 0.78
CA HIS A 229 20.10 33.44 0.98
C HIS A 229 19.63 34.49 1.99
N LEU A 230 18.38 34.90 1.84
CA LEU A 230 17.70 35.84 2.73
C LEU A 230 17.20 35.12 4.00
N VAL A 231 16.99 35.89 5.08
CA VAL A 231 16.47 35.39 6.36
C VAL A 231 15.15 36.09 6.71
N ILE A 232 14.13 35.30 7.06
CA ILE A 232 12.81 35.73 7.52
C ILE A 232 12.71 35.50 9.03
N ASP A 233 12.10 36.48 9.73
CA ASP A 233 11.66 36.29 11.11
C ASP A 233 10.38 35.44 11.17
N GLY A 234 10.47 34.28 11.84
CA GLY A 234 9.38 33.32 12.03
C GLY A 234 8.42 33.63 13.18
N TYR A 235 8.47 34.82 13.78
CA TYR A 235 7.65 35.19 14.93
C TYR A 235 6.14 35.25 14.59
N HIS A 236 5.28 34.64 15.41
CA HIS A 236 3.83 34.65 15.21
C HIS A 236 3.24 36.05 15.48
N SER A 237 2.86 36.78 14.42
CA SER A 237 2.25 38.10 14.59
C SER A 237 1.35 38.54 13.43
N THR A 238 0.34 39.35 13.76
CA THR A 238 -0.44 40.15 12.83
C THR A 238 0.17 41.54 12.61
N MET A 239 1.15 41.95 13.42
CA MET A 239 1.81 43.25 13.41
C MET A 239 3.34 43.12 13.44
N LEU A 240 4.04 43.87 12.59
CA LEU A 240 5.50 43.79 12.51
C LEU A 240 6.21 44.30 13.77
N GLN A 241 7.21 43.56 14.24
CA GLN A 241 8.06 43.94 15.38
C GLN A 241 9.12 44.97 14.96
N ASP A 242 9.36 45.99 15.80
CA ASP A 242 10.42 46.98 15.53
C ASP A 242 11.81 46.33 15.55
N SER A 243 12.06 45.40 16.48
CA SER A 243 13.32 44.65 16.56
C SER A 243 13.63 43.91 15.26
N ALA A 244 12.63 43.29 14.63
CA ALA A 244 12.82 42.58 13.37
C ALA A 244 13.11 43.54 12.20
N LEU A 245 12.57 44.76 12.22
CA LEU A 245 12.86 45.79 11.22
C LEU A 245 14.25 46.42 11.40
N GLU A 246 14.78 46.44 12.61
CA GLU A 246 16.07 47.05 12.96
C GLU A 246 17.25 46.06 12.86
N ASP A 247 17.01 44.75 12.99
CA ASP A 247 18.08 43.74 12.93
C ASP A 247 18.66 43.59 11.51
N LYS A 248 19.97 43.82 11.35
CA LYS A 248 20.67 43.72 10.06
C LYS A 248 20.77 42.30 9.48
N ASN A 249 20.54 41.25 10.27
CA ASN A 249 20.63 39.86 9.83
C ASN A 249 19.28 39.31 9.37
N ILE A 250 18.19 40.01 9.66
CA ILE A 250 16.85 39.70 9.15
C ILE A 250 16.66 40.51 7.87
N ASP A 251 16.31 39.85 6.78
CA ASP A 251 16.20 40.48 5.47
C ASP A 251 14.74 40.81 5.14
N ILE A 252 13.82 39.91 5.51
CA ILE A 252 12.41 39.97 5.13
C ILE A 252 11.54 39.89 6.38
N VAL A 253 10.42 40.60 6.38
CA VAL A 253 9.41 40.55 7.43
C VAL A 253 8.07 40.07 6.89
N THR A 254 7.31 39.36 7.71
CA THR A 254 6.04 38.71 7.31
C THR A 254 5.01 38.76 8.44
N THR A 255 3.73 38.52 8.10
CA THR A 255 2.61 38.43 9.05
C THR A 255 1.61 37.34 8.68
N HIS A 256 0.92 36.80 9.69
CA HIS A 256 -0.13 35.78 9.55
C HIS A 256 -1.50 36.39 9.89
N HIS A 257 -2.54 36.14 9.09
CA HIS A 257 -3.87 36.74 9.26
C HIS A 257 -5.02 35.75 9.07
N TYR A 258 -5.69 35.39 10.18
CA TYR A 258 -6.85 34.49 10.19
C TYR A 258 -8.10 35.12 10.83
N SER A 259 -8.16 36.46 10.92
CA SER A 259 -9.35 37.15 11.44
C SER A 259 -10.57 36.89 10.56
N LYS A 260 -11.72 36.68 11.20
CA LYS A 260 -13.02 36.54 10.51
C LYS A 260 -13.53 37.89 9.97
N ASP A 261 -12.98 39.01 10.45
CA ASP A 261 -13.28 40.34 9.90
C ASP A 261 -12.18 40.77 8.91
N PRO A 262 -12.44 40.75 7.59
CA PRO A 262 -11.45 41.16 6.60
C PRO A 262 -11.01 42.62 6.75
N LYS A 263 -11.82 43.49 7.37
CA LYS A 263 -11.45 44.90 7.58
C LYS A 263 -10.29 45.03 8.57
N GLU A 264 -10.25 44.16 9.58
CA GLU A 264 -9.16 44.10 10.54
C GLU A 264 -7.86 43.71 9.83
N THR A 265 -7.88 42.62 9.06
CA THR A 265 -6.75 42.16 8.26
C THR A 265 -6.24 43.24 7.32
N ILE A 266 -7.13 43.89 6.56
CA ILE A 266 -6.78 44.99 5.65
C ILE A 266 -6.13 46.17 6.41
N SER A 267 -6.67 46.54 7.57
CA SER A 267 -6.13 47.62 8.41
C SER A 267 -4.73 47.30 8.92
N GLN A 268 -4.51 46.07 9.39
CA GLN A 268 -3.20 45.58 9.86
C GLN A 268 -2.18 45.58 8.71
N ILE A 269 -2.53 45.03 7.55
CA ILE A 269 -1.66 45.01 6.36
C ILE A 269 -1.22 46.43 5.98
N LYS A 270 -2.13 47.40 5.96
CA LYS A 270 -1.80 48.81 5.63
C LYS A 270 -0.82 49.42 6.64
N LYS A 271 -1.01 49.16 7.94
CA LYS A 271 -0.09 49.65 8.99
C LYS A 271 1.28 49.01 8.87
N ASN A 272 1.35 47.69 8.64
CA ASN A 272 2.60 46.97 8.45
C ASN A 272 3.34 47.42 7.20
N ALA A 273 2.62 47.62 6.09
CA ALA A 273 3.17 48.17 4.85
C ALA A 273 3.82 49.54 5.07
N GLN A 274 3.15 50.44 5.80
CA GLN A 274 3.72 51.74 6.14
C GLN A 274 4.96 51.61 7.02
N LYS A 275 4.96 50.67 7.98
CA LYS A 275 6.06 50.44 8.92
C LYS A 275 7.32 49.88 8.23
N ALA A 276 7.14 48.99 7.25
CA ALA A 276 8.23 48.34 6.52
C ALA A 276 8.76 49.17 5.33
N ARG A 277 7.98 50.13 4.82
CA ARG A 277 8.31 50.92 3.63
C ARG A 277 9.69 51.58 3.72
N GLY A 278 10.49 51.36 2.69
CA GLY A 278 11.87 51.83 2.58
C GLY A 278 12.86 51.17 3.55
N LYS A 279 12.41 50.22 4.38
CA LYS A 279 13.25 49.50 5.36
C LYS A 279 13.53 48.07 4.91
N LYS A 280 12.47 47.27 4.72
CA LYS A 280 12.57 45.83 4.38
C LYS A 280 11.40 45.37 3.51
N PRO A 281 11.61 44.38 2.63
CA PRO A 281 10.53 43.69 1.95
C PRO A 281 9.52 43.11 2.94
N TYR A 282 8.24 43.32 2.65
CA TYR A 282 7.11 42.80 3.41
C TYR A 282 6.16 42.03 2.50
N PHE A 283 5.78 40.83 2.94
CA PHE A 283 4.75 40.01 2.31
C PHE A 283 3.80 39.42 3.37
N VAL A 284 2.59 39.04 2.95
CA VAL A 284 1.63 38.36 3.83
C VAL A 284 1.90 36.86 3.79
N GLY A 285 2.48 36.31 4.86
CA GLY A 285 2.97 34.93 4.90
C GLY A 285 1.89 33.88 5.02
N GLU A 286 0.81 34.19 5.70
CA GLU A 286 -0.34 33.30 5.81
C GLU A 286 -1.65 34.09 5.89
N PHE A 287 -2.65 33.67 5.13
CA PHE A 287 -4.02 34.15 5.24
C PHE A 287 -4.99 33.16 4.59
N GLY A 288 -6.27 33.20 4.93
CA GLY A 288 -7.25 32.27 4.36
C GLY A 288 -8.58 32.25 5.11
N PHE A 289 -9.37 31.21 4.85
CA PHE A 289 -10.65 30.90 5.54
C PHE A 289 -11.69 32.02 5.51
N LEU A 290 -11.73 32.74 4.39
CA LEU A 290 -12.69 33.81 4.14
C LEU A 290 -13.37 33.57 2.79
N PRO A 291 -14.62 34.05 2.60
CA PRO A 291 -15.26 34.04 1.29
C PRO A 291 -14.39 34.68 0.21
N THR A 292 -14.46 34.20 -1.03
CA THR A 292 -13.62 34.64 -2.16
C THR A 292 -13.57 36.17 -2.33
N LYS A 293 -14.69 36.86 -2.16
CA LYS A 293 -14.76 38.34 -2.24
C LYS A 293 -13.90 39.04 -1.19
N ASN A 294 -13.79 38.47 0.01
CA ASN A 294 -12.97 39.03 1.09
C ASN A 294 -11.48 38.77 0.83
N ILE A 295 -11.15 37.59 0.31
CA ILE A 295 -9.80 37.28 -0.18
C ILE A 295 -9.39 38.26 -1.28
N GLU A 296 -10.29 38.54 -2.24
CA GLU A 296 -10.04 39.53 -3.28
C GLU A 296 -9.74 40.93 -2.72
N ALA A 297 -10.48 41.39 -1.70
CA ALA A 297 -10.21 42.68 -1.06
C ALA A 297 -8.83 42.73 -0.37
N ILE A 298 -8.37 41.62 0.21
CA ILE A 298 -7.03 41.49 0.78
C ILE A 298 -5.98 41.55 -0.34
N LEU A 299 -6.16 40.80 -1.43
CA LEU A 299 -5.25 40.80 -2.58
C LEU A 299 -5.17 42.18 -3.27
N ASN A 300 -6.29 42.89 -3.39
CA ASN A 300 -6.31 44.29 -3.87
C ASN A 300 -5.49 45.18 -2.95
N THR A 301 -5.63 45.04 -1.63
CA THR A 301 -4.85 45.83 -0.65
C THR A 301 -3.35 45.55 -0.78
N ILE A 302 -2.95 44.29 -0.96
CA ILE A 302 -1.56 43.88 -1.18
C ILE A 302 -0.99 44.56 -2.44
N ALA A 303 -1.76 44.57 -3.54
CA ALA A 303 -1.38 45.23 -4.78
C ALA A 303 -1.28 46.76 -4.62
N GLU A 304 -2.27 47.41 -4.00
CA GLU A 304 -2.31 48.85 -3.71
C GLU A 304 -1.11 49.30 -2.85
N GLN A 305 -0.76 48.51 -1.84
CA GLN A 305 0.39 48.78 -0.96
C GLN A 305 1.73 48.40 -1.58
N LYS A 306 1.73 47.78 -2.78
CA LYS A 306 2.92 47.35 -3.53
C LYS A 306 3.80 46.40 -2.71
N LEU A 307 3.19 45.45 -2.00
CA LEU A 307 3.91 44.46 -1.21
C LEU A 307 4.65 43.45 -2.10
N SER A 308 5.63 42.75 -1.52
CA SER A 308 6.44 41.76 -2.23
C SER A 308 5.65 40.48 -2.56
N GLY A 309 4.64 40.14 -1.77
CA GLY A 309 3.76 39.03 -2.12
C GLY A 309 2.73 38.62 -1.07
N ALA A 310 2.08 37.49 -1.31
CA ALA A 310 1.19 36.84 -0.36
C ALA A 310 1.07 35.33 -0.61
N LEU A 311 0.92 34.56 0.47
CA LEU A 311 0.74 33.10 0.42
C LEU A 311 -0.56 32.69 1.14
N ILE A 312 -1.52 32.16 0.39
CA ILE A 312 -2.78 31.68 0.96
C ILE A 312 -2.58 30.30 1.61
N TRP A 313 -3.26 30.05 2.72
CA TRP A 313 -3.29 28.76 3.41
C TRP A 313 -4.58 27.99 3.07
N SER A 314 -4.53 26.74 2.59
CA SER A 314 -3.37 25.99 2.10
C SER A 314 -3.72 25.12 0.89
N LEU A 315 -2.73 24.82 0.05
CA LEU A 315 -2.90 23.93 -1.10
C LEU A 315 -2.63 22.48 -0.68
N ARG A 316 -3.43 21.54 -1.19
CA ARG A 316 -3.13 20.11 -1.18
C ARG A 316 -3.13 19.58 -2.61
N PHE A 317 -2.26 18.62 -2.86
CA PHE A 317 -2.00 18.05 -4.18
C PHE A 317 -2.51 16.61 -4.24
N ARG A 318 -2.37 15.98 -5.41
CA ARG A 318 -2.84 14.62 -5.62
C ARG A 318 -2.06 13.61 -4.79
N ASN A 319 -2.77 12.63 -4.25
CA ASN A 319 -2.23 11.53 -3.49
C ASN A 319 -1.71 10.44 -4.44
N ARG A 320 -0.52 9.88 -4.16
CA ARG A 320 0.07 8.79 -4.98
C ARG A 320 -0.81 7.54 -5.11
N ASP A 321 -1.74 7.32 -4.19
CA ASP A 321 -2.70 6.20 -4.16
C ASP A 321 -4.04 6.51 -4.87
N GLY A 322 -4.15 7.72 -5.42
CA GLY A 322 -5.31 8.24 -6.12
C GLY A 322 -6.08 9.28 -5.32
N GLY A 323 -6.65 10.24 -6.06
CA GLY A 323 -7.39 11.37 -5.51
C GLY A 323 -6.48 12.47 -4.96
N PHE A 324 -7.00 13.28 -4.04
CA PHE A 324 -6.26 14.36 -3.39
C PHE A 324 -5.99 14.08 -1.91
N TYR A 325 -5.00 14.77 -1.34
CA TYR A 325 -4.97 14.98 0.10
C TYR A 325 -6.01 16.03 0.51
N TRP A 326 -6.63 15.80 1.64
CA TRP A 326 -7.70 16.58 2.23
C TRP A 326 -7.34 16.98 3.64
N HIS A 327 -7.71 18.20 3.99
CA HIS A 327 -7.57 18.73 5.33
C HIS A 327 -8.76 19.64 5.60
N HIS A 328 -9.60 19.30 6.58
CA HIS A 328 -10.63 20.24 7.05
C HIS A 328 -10.03 21.16 8.10
N GLU A 329 -10.21 22.46 7.88
CA GLU A 329 -9.54 23.50 8.63
C GLU A 329 -10.38 23.86 9.86
N PRO A 330 -9.96 23.49 11.10
CA PRO A 330 -10.78 23.70 12.30
C PRO A 330 -11.02 25.19 12.57
N TYR A 331 -10.02 26.04 12.30
CA TYR A 331 -10.14 27.50 12.39
C TYR A 331 -11.15 28.08 11.39
N GLY A 332 -11.32 27.41 10.25
CA GLY A 332 -12.35 27.70 9.25
C GLY A 332 -13.76 27.24 9.62
N GLY A 333 -13.96 26.69 10.82
CA GLY A 333 -15.28 26.29 11.32
C GLY A 333 -15.90 25.10 10.58
N ASP A 334 -15.06 24.20 10.05
CA ASP A 334 -15.47 22.99 9.31
C ASP A 334 -16.16 23.27 7.96
N LEU A 335 -16.18 24.55 7.53
CA LEU A 335 -16.63 24.96 6.20
C LEU A 335 -15.48 24.88 5.18
N PHE A 336 -14.35 25.50 5.51
CA PHE A 336 -13.19 25.57 4.62
C PHE A 336 -12.36 24.29 4.72
N LYS A 337 -11.86 23.87 3.56
CA LYS A 337 -10.93 22.75 3.42
C LYS A 337 -9.67 23.25 2.72
N ALA A 338 -8.62 22.43 2.71
CA ALA A 338 -7.50 22.65 1.81
C ALA A 338 -7.97 22.75 0.35
N TYR A 339 -7.32 23.64 -0.39
CA TYR A 339 -7.65 23.90 -1.79
C TYR A 339 -6.96 22.91 -2.73
N HIS A 340 -7.63 22.61 -3.85
CA HIS A 340 -7.16 21.72 -4.90
C HIS A 340 -7.19 22.43 -6.26
N TRP A 341 -6.14 22.29 -7.05
CA TRP A 341 -6.10 22.85 -8.41
C TRP A 341 -6.71 21.85 -9.43
N PRO A 342 -7.65 22.26 -10.31
CA PRO A 342 -8.12 23.64 -10.59
C PRO A 342 -9.37 24.10 -9.83
N GLY A 343 -9.85 23.29 -8.88
CA GLY A 343 -11.05 23.51 -8.09
C GLY A 343 -12.19 22.60 -8.55
N PHE A 344 -12.94 22.05 -7.60
CA PHE A 344 -13.86 20.93 -7.85
C PHE A 344 -15.24 21.17 -7.25
N GLU A 345 -16.21 20.37 -7.68
CA GLU A 345 -17.59 20.48 -7.19
C GLU A 345 -17.71 20.10 -5.71
N SER A 346 -16.83 19.20 -5.24
CA SER A 346 -16.62 18.87 -3.83
C SER A 346 -16.23 20.07 -2.95
N GLY A 347 -15.75 21.18 -3.56
CA GLY A 347 -15.39 22.43 -2.90
C GLY A 347 -16.39 23.57 -3.10
N SER A 348 -17.58 23.31 -3.66
CA SER A 348 -18.55 24.35 -4.01
C SER A 348 -19.09 25.14 -2.81
N SER A 349 -19.18 24.53 -1.63
CA SER A 349 -19.65 25.18 -0.39
C SER A 349 -18.76 26.33 0.09
N TYR A 350 -17.49 26.36 -0.32
CA TYR A 350 -16.52 27.41 0.00
C TYR A 350 -15.90 28.04 -1.26
N ASP A 351 -16.57 27.91 -2.41
CA ASP A 351 -16.28 28.63 -3.65
C ASP A 351 -14.88 28.38 -4.24
N GLU A 352 -14.38 27.15 -4.11
CA GLU A 352 -13.01 26.77 -4.46
C GLU A 352 -12.62 27.13 -5.90
N LYS A 353 -13.45 26.79 -6.90
CA LYS A 353 -13.17 27.04 -8.33
C LYS A 353 -12.90 28.53 -8.61
N ASN A 354 -13.72 29.40 -8.04
CA ASN A 354 -13.58 30.84 -8.25
C ASN A 354 -12.39 31.40 -7.46
N LEU A 355 -12.12 30.87 -6.25
CA LEU A 355 -10.92 31.25 -5.50
C LEU A 355 -9.63 30.85 -6.23
N MET A 356 -9.54 29.63 -6.77
CA MET A 356 -8.37 29.18 -7.55
C MET A 356 -8.18 30.03 -8.81
N SER A 357 -9.28 30.38 -9.48
CA SER A 357 -9.26 31.30 -10.62
C SER A 357 -8.79 32.70 -10.23
N LEU A 358 -9.27 33.24 -9.10
CA LEU A 358 -8.83 34.53 -8.55
C LEU A 358 -7.33 34.52 -8.25
N MET A 359 -6.85 33.50 -7.51
CA MET A 359 -5.43 33.37 -7.16
C MET A 359 -4.55 33.34 -8.41
N ARG A 360 -4.94 32.56 -9.42
CA ARG A 360 -4.23 32.53 -10.71
C ARG A 360 -4.21 33.89 -11.39
N ASN A 361 -5.36 34.56 -11.51
CA ASN A 361 -5.44 35.87 -12.14
C ASN A 361 -4.52 36.88 -11.45
N ARG A 362 -4.55 36.93 -10.11
CA ARG A 362 -3.72 37.86 -9.33
C ARG A 362 -2.23 37.54 -9.42
N ALA A 363 -1.84 36.27 -9.57
CA ALA A 363 -0.45 35.87 -9.75
C ALA A 363 0.17 36.34 -11.09
N PHE A 364 -0.62 36.43 -12.16
CA PHE A 364 -0.16 37.03 -13.44
C PHE A 364 -0.29 38.56 -13.44
N GLU A 365 -1.39 39.10 -12.91
CA GLU A 365 -1.65 40.54 -12.84
C GLU A 365 -0.59 41.29 -12.04
N THR A 366 -0.18 40.78 -10.87
CA THR A 366 0.86 41.43 -10.03
C THR A 366 2.21 41.59 -10.75
N ARG A 367 2.44 40.78 -11.79
CA ARG A 367 3.65 40.79 -12.63
C ARG A 367 3.44 41.50 -13.97
N ASN A 368 2.26 42.08 -14.19
CA ASN A 368 1.84 42.66 -15.47
C ASN A 368 1.97 41.69 -16.65
N LEU A 369 1.70 40.40 -16.42
CA LEU A 369 1.71 39.37 -17.45
C LEU A 369 0.29 39.06 -17.91
N SER A 370 0.14 38.70 -19.19
CA SER A 370 -1.12 38.17 -19.71
C SER A 370 -1.38 36.77 -19.14
N LEU A 371 -2.65 36.47 -18.89
CA LEU A 371 -3.06 35.16 -18.41
C LEU A 371 -2.85 34.11 -19.52
N PRO A 372 -1.96 33.12 -19.35
CA PRO A 372 -1.78 32.07 -20.34
C PRO A 372 -3.02 31.17 -20.39
N ARG A 373 -3.26 30.52 -21.53
CA ARG A 373 -4.31 29.49 -21.64
C ARG A 373 -3.99 28.31 -20.71
N ILE A 374 -5.03 27.63 -20.23
CA ILE A 374 -4.86 26.34 -19.54
C ILE A 374 -4.15 25.38 -20.49
N GLU A 375 -3.17 24.66 -19.96
CA GLU A 375 -2.46 23.62 -20.70
C GLU A 375 -3.27 22.32 -20.71
N LYS A 376 -3.15 21.55 -21.79
CA LYS A 376 -3.71 20.19 -21.85
C LYS A 376 -3.04 19.34 -20.76
N PRO A 377 -3.78 18.55 -19.97
CA PRO A 377 -3.20 17.81 -18.86
C PRO A 377 -2.28 16.69 -19.36
N ALA A 378 -1.34 16.28 -18.52
CA ALA A 378 -0.49 15.12 -18.79
C ALA A 378 -1.31 13.82 -18.79
N ALA A 379 -0.73 12.73 -19.30
CA ALA A 379 -1.31 11.40 -19.13
C ALA A 379 -1.26 11.01 -17.64
N PRO A 380 -2.37 10.53 -17.04
CA PRO A 380 -2.33 9.99 -15.68
C PRO A 380 -1.59 8.65 -15.64
N LEU A 381 -1.26 8.17 -14.44
CA LEU A 381 -0.77 6.80 -14.23
C LEU A 381 -1.87 5.97 -13.58
N LEU A 382 -2.36 4.96 -14.29
CA LEU A 382 -3.34 4.01 -13.77
C LEU A 382 -2.64 3.07 -12.78
N LEU A 383 -3.14 3.03 -11.55
CA LEU A 383 -2.63 2.14 -10.52
C LEU A 383 -3.11 0.72 -10.75
N ASP A 384 -2.43 -0.20 -10.08
CA ASP A 384 -2.78 -1.61 -10.06
C ASP A 384 -4.25 -1.84 -9.64
N ILE A 385 -4.99 -2.53 -10.50
CA ILE A 385 -6.38 -2.89 -10.24
C ILE A 385 -6.39 -4.29 -9.68
N ILE A 386 -6.90 -4.42 -8.45
CA ILE A 386 -7.19 -5.73 -7.86
C ILE A 386 -8.61 -6.16 -8.21
N ASP A 387 -9.53 -5.20 -8.34
CA ASP A 387 -10.97 -5.43 -8.45
C ASP A 387 -11.55 -4.31 -9.31
N ASN A 388 -12.40 -4.63 -10.28
CA ASN A 388 -13.00 -3.64 -11.19
C ASN A 388 -13.91 -2.63 -10.46
N SER A 389 -14.28 -2.89 -9.21
CA SER A 389 -14.97 -1.95 -8.33
C SER A 389 -14.05 -0.97 -7.58
N ARG A 390 -12.74 -1.13 -7.75
CA ARG A 390 -11.70 -0.39 -7.04
C ARG A 390 -10.62 0.11 -8.00
N ILE A 391 -10.99 1.01 -8.89
CA ILE A 391 -10.07 1.60 -9.87
C ILE A 391 -9.61 2.98 -9.34
N SER A 392 -8.31 3.15 -9.22
CA SER A 392 -7.63 4.40 -8.83
C SER A 392 -6.49 4.71 -9.77
N PHE A 393 -6.11 5.98 -9.85
CA PHE A 393 -5.02 6.45 -10.69
C PHE A 393 -4.37 7.67 -10.06
N GLN A 394 -3.08 7.84 -10.29
CA GLN A 394 -2.38 9.10 -10.08
C GLN A 394 -2.86 10.07 -11.15
N GLY A 395 -3.53 11.14 -10.71
CA GLY A 395 -4.11 12.14 -11.60
C GLY A 395 -3.06 13.07 -12.22
N SER A 396 -3.51 14.18 -12.78
CA SER A 396 -2.63 15.16 -13.43
C SER A 396 -3.00 16.59 -13.08
N ALA A 397 -2.01 17.39 -12.68
CA ALA A 397 -2.17 18.82 -12.43
C ALA A 397 -2.94 19.53 -13.56
N GLY A 398 -4.01 20.25 -13.18
CA GLY A 398 -4.89 20.97 -14.10
C GLY A 398 -5.98 20.11 -14.77
N ALA A 399 -6.05 18.80 -14.49
CA ALA A 399 -7.18 17.98 -14.90
C ALA A 399 -8.44 18.33 -14.07
N GLU A 400 -9.56 18.47 -14.76
CA GLU A 400 -10.89 18.72 -14.17
C GLU A 400 -11.70 17.42 -14.06
N SER A 401 -11.42 16.44 -14.93
CA SER A 401 -12.09 15.15 -14.95
C SER A 401 -11.30 14.10 -15.75
N TYR A 402 -11.77 12.86 -15.74
CA TYR A 402 -11.13 11.72 -16.38
C TYR A 402 -12.11 10.88 -17.19
N ILE A 403 -11.57 10.21 -18.21
CA ILE A 403 -12.23 9.20 -19.03
C ILE A 403 -11.56 7.87 -18.73
N ILE A 404 -12.32 6.91 -18.22
CA ILE A 404 -11.86 5.54 -17.97
C ILE A 404 -12.32 4.71 -19.16
N GLU A 405 -11.37 4.08 -19.84
CA GLU A 405 -11.61 3.21 -20.97
C GLU A 405 -11.34 1.75 -20.59
N ARG A 406 -12.12 0.84 -21.17
CA ARG A 406 -12.01 -0.61 -21.01
C ARG A 406 -11.84 -1.28 -22.37
N ALA A 407 -11.09 -2.38 -22.41
CA ALA A 407 -11.00 -3.28 -23.55
C ALA A 407 -11.03 -4.74 -23.09
N PHE A 408 -11.34 -5.67 -24.00
CA PHE A 408 -11.31 -7.12 -23.74
C PHE A 408 -10.02 -7.78 -24.26
N ASP A 409 -9.21 -7.02 -25.00
CA ASP A 409 -7.85 -7.34 -25.39
C ASP A 409 -6.93 -6.19 -24.95
N LYS A 410 -5.67 -6.50 -24.66
CA LYS A 410 -4.68 -5.53 -24.16
C LYS A 410 -4.50 -4.34 -25.12
N ASN A 411 -4.73 -4.55 -26.42
CA ASN A 411 -4.51 -3.53 -27.44
C ASN A 411 -5.80 -2.81 -27.89
N GLY A 412 -6.97 -3.21 -27.37
CA GLY A 412 -8.27 -2.65 -27.76
C GLY A 412 -9.12 -3.59 -28.63
N PRO A 413 -10.23 -3.11 -29.22
CA PRO A 413 -10.71 -1.74 -29.20
C PRO A 413 -11.12 -1.27 -27.80
N TRP A 414 -10.95 0.03 -27.55
CA TRP A 414 -11.24 0.68 -26.27
C TRP A 414 -12.64 1.28 -26.29
N ILE A 415 -13.42 1.03 -25.23
CA ILE A 415 -14.75 1.61 -25.01
C ILE A 415 -14.76 2.42 -23.73
N ILE A 416 -15.58 3.47 -23.66
CA ILE A 416 -15.72 4.30 -22.47
C ILE A 416 -16.47 3.52 -21.39
N ALA A 417 -15.81 3.25 -20.27
CA ALA A 417 -16.41 2.67 -19.07
C ALA A 417 -17.00 3.76 -18.17
N GLY A 418 -16.30 4.89 -18.04
CA GLY A 418 -16.73 6.07 -17.29
C GLY A 418 -16.24 7.36 -17.94
N GLU A 419 -17.06 8.42 -17.88
CA GLU A 419 -16.74 9.74 -18.44
C GLU A 419 -17.02 10.82 -17.40
N ASN A 420 -16.21 11.88 -17.42
CA ASN A 420 -16.27 13.01 -16.49
C ASN A 420 -16.12 12.57 -15.01
N ILE A 421 -15.30 11.54 -14.76
CA ILE A 421 -14.99 11.09 -13.40
C ILE A 421 -14.08 12.12 -12.74
N SER A 422 -14.39 12.56 -11.53
CA SER A 422 -13.56 13.48 -10.75
C SER A 422 -12.74 12.70 -9.74
N ASP A 423 -11.46 13.07 -9.61
CA ASP A 423 -10.55 12.52 -8.60
C ASP A 423 -10.65 13.27 -7.26
N ALA A 424 -11.56 14.25 -7.14
CA ALA A 424 -11.85 14.98 -5.91
C ALA A 424 -13.19 14.60 -5.27
N ASP A 425 -14.01 13.76 -5.90
CA ASP A 425 -15.37 13.45 -5.41
C ASP A 425 -15.38 12.62 -4.11
N VAL A 426 -14.33 11.84 -3.89
CA VAL A 426 -14.22 10.92 -2.74
C VAL A 426 -12.86 11.02 -2.06
N GLN A 427 -12.86 10.95 -0.73
CA GLN A 427 -11.65 11.04 0.08
C GLN A 427 -11.08 9.63 0.38
N TYR A 428 -9.80 9.44 0.03
CA TYR A 428 -8.98 8.27 0.35
C TYR A 428 -9.62 6.90 0.05
N ARG A 429 -10.31 6.80 -1.08
CA ARG A 429 -10.96 5.57 -1.55
C ARG A 429 -10.90 5.48 -3.08
N PRO A 430 -11.22 4.31 -3.67
CA PRO A 430 -11.16 4.14 -5.11
C PRO A 430 -12.02 5.15 -5.86
N LEU A 431 -11.47 5.68 -6.97
CA LEU A 431 -12.07 6.77 -7.74
C LEU A 431 -13.17 6.31 -8.69
N PHE A 432 -13.15 5.03 -9.09
CA PHE A 432 -14.12 4.49 -10.03
C PHE A 432 -14.48 3.02 -9.76
N ASN A 433 -15.76 2.70 -9.97
CA ASN A 433 -16.33 1.36 -9.94
C ASN A 433 -16.98 1.04 -11.29
N ASP A 434 -16.40 0.10 -12.03
CA ASP A 434 -16.93 -0.31 -13.32
C ASP A 434 -18.06 -1.35 -13.16
N THR A 435 -19.27 -0.84 -12.97
CA THR A 435 -20.50 -1.65 -12.84
C THR A 435 -20.97 -2.28 -14.16
N LYS A 436 -20.39 -1.87 -15.29
CA LYS A 436 -20.80 -2.32 -16.64
C LYS A 436 -19.92 -3.46 -17.17
N ALA A 437 -18.96 -3.95 -16.38
CA ALA A 437 -18.08 -5.03 -16.78
C ALA A 437 -18.85 -6.36 -16.83
N PRO A 438 -18.85 -7.11 -17.94
CA PRO A 438 -19.57 -8.37 -18.03
C PRO A 438 -18.93 -9.46 -17.15
N VAL A 439 -19.73 -10.13 -16.32
CA VAL A 439 -19.26 -11.29 -15.55
C VAL A 439 -18.80 -12.41 -16.49
N GLY A 440 -17.69 -13.07 -16.15
CA GLY A 440 -17.03 -14.10 -16.95
C GLY A 440 -16.07 -13.55 -18.00
N SER A 441 -15.93 -12.22 -18.13
CA SER A 441 -14.95 -11.61 -19.02
C SER A 441 -13.63 -11.32 -18.30
N LYS A 442 -12.59 -11.05 -19.10
CA LYS A 442 -11.34 -10.42 -18.66
C LYS A 442 -11.19 -9.07 -19.34
N CYS A 443 -10.80 -8.06 -18.58
CA CYS A 443 -10.81 -6.67 -19.00
C CYS A 443 -9.44 -6.02 -18.82
N TYR A 444 -9.12 -5.08 -19.69
CA TYR A 444 -7.97 -4.18 -19.57
C TYR A 444 -8.49 -2.75 -19.43
N TYR A 445 -7.83 -1.93 -18.64
CA TYR A 445 -8.21 -0.56 -18.37
C TYR A 445 -7.10 0.42 -18.71
N ARG A 446 -7.48 1.64 -19.10
CA ARG A 446 -6.60 2.80 -19.18
C ARG A 446 -7.41 4.08 -18.90
N VAL A 447 -6.73 5.16 -18.54
CA VAL A 447 -7.36 6.42 -18.15
C VAL A 447 -6.78 7.58 -18.95
N LYS A 448 -7.62 8.56 -19.28
CA LYS A 448 -7.22 9.84 -19.87
C LYS A 448 -7.70 10.99 -18.98
N ALA A 449 -6.89 12.01 -18.82
CA ALA A 449 -7.23 13.25 -18.13
C ALA A 449 -7.87 14.25 -19.10
N LYS A 450 -8.75 15.11 -18.60
CA LYS A 450 -9.51 16.08 -19.39
C LYS A 450 -9.65 17.40 -18.63
N ASN A 451 -9.49 18.51 -19.35
CA ASN A 451 -9.86 19.85 -18.91
C ASN A 451 -10.35 20.69 -20.10
N GLY A 452 -10.64 21.98 -19.88
CA GLY A 452 -11.07 22.90 -20.93
C GLY A 452 -10.09 23.07 -22.12
N ALA A 453 -8.83 22.66 -22.01
CA ALA A 453 -7.85 22.71 -23.10
C ALA A 453 -7.79 21.45 -23.96
N GLY A 454 -8.30 20.30 -23.47
CA GLY A 454 -8.36 19.06 -24.23
C GLY A 454 -8.25 17.78 -23.37
N ILE A 455 -8.05 16.66 -24.05
CA ILE A 455 -7.92 15.32 -23.45
C ILE A 455 -6.47 14.84 -23.61
N SER A 456 -5.86 14.35 -22.53
CA SER A 456 -4.49 13.79 -22.49
C SER A 456 -4.32 12.51 -23.31
N ASP A 457 -3.08 12.10 -23.50
CA ASP A 457 -2.79 10.74 -23.96
C ASP A 457 -3.22 9.74 -22.88
N ALA A 458 -3.43 8.48 -23.27
CA ALA A 458 -3.84 7.46 -22.32
C ALA A 458 -2.70 7.07 -21.37
N SER A 459 -3.07 6.68 -20.14
CA SER A 459 -2.19 6.04 -19.17
C SER A 459 -1.59 4.72 -19.68
N ASN A 460 -0.74 4.11 -18.85
CA ASN A 460 -0.46 2.68 -18.92
C ASN A 460 -1.75 1.85 -18.93
N VAL A 461 -1.67 0.66 -19.52
CA VAL A 461 -2.75 -0.34 -19.53
C VAL A 461 -2.58 -1.27 -18.34
N VAL A 462 -3.65 -1.48 -17.57
CA VAL A 462 -3.68 -2.41 -16.42
C VAL A 462 -4.68 -3.53 -16.69
N GLY A 463 -4.27 -4.78 -16.48
CA GLY A 463 -5.05 -5.99 -16.68
C GLY A 463 -4.20 -7.16 -17.19
N PRO A 464 -4.79 -8.35 -17.38
CA PRO A 464 -6.24 -8.61 -17.35
C PRO A 464 -6.82 -8.58 -15.93
N ILE A 465 -8.01 -8.00 -15.79
CA ILE A 465 -8.86 -8.04 -14.59
C ILE A 465 -10.05 -8.94 -14.89
N TYR A 466 -10.21 -10.00 -14.10
CA TYR A 466 -11.25 -10.99 -14.28
C TYR A 466 -12.52 -10.61 -13.54
N ILE A 467 -13.63 -10.54 -14.26
CA ILE A 467 -14.91 -10.12 -13.70
C ILE A 467 -15.66 -11.35 -13.21
N TYR A 468 -15.42 -11.76 -11.98
CA TYR A 468 -16.09 -12.95 -11.40
C TYR A 468 -17.43 -12.66 -10.76
N CYS A 469 -17.65 -11.42 -10.34
CA CYS A 469 -18.87 -11.00 -9.67
C CYS A 469 -19.19 -9.55 -9.99
N LYS A 470 -20.42 -9.14 -9.72
CA LYS A 470 -20.81 -7.74 -9.69
C LYS A 470 -20.56 -7.17 -8.30
N THR A 471 -20.39 -5.85 -8.23
CA THR A 471 -20.20 -5.16 -6.96
C THR A 471 -21.11 -3.94 -6.89
N LEU A 472 -21.99 -3.91 -5.88
CA LEU A 472 -22.71 -2.71 -5.47
C LEU A 472 -21.81 -1.96 -4.50
N ILE A 473 -21.56 -0.68 -4.79
CA ILE A 473 -20.83 0.23 -3.90
C ILE A 473 -21.78 1.37 -3.54
N ASP A 474 -21.98 1.59 -2.24
CA ASP A 474 -22.70 2.73 -1.70
C ASP A 474 -21.71 3.58 -0.89
N GLU A 475 -21.50 4.81 -1.35
CA GLU A 475 -20.61 5.81 -0.74
C GLU A 475 -21.34 6.72 0.25
N MET A 476 -22.59 6.40 0.61
CA MET A 476 -23.41 7.11 1.59
C MET A 476 -23.67 8.58 1.21
N GLN A 477 -23.69 8.91 -0.08
CA GLN A 477 -24.01 10.25 -0.58
C GLN A 477 -25.51 10.54 -0.52
N ASP A 478 -26.34 9.51 -0.70
CA ASP A 478 -27.78 9.58 -0.69
C ASP A 478 -28.38 8.23 -0.20
N PHE A 479 -29.69 8.04 -0.36
CA PHE A 479 -30.38 6.80 0.04
C PHE A 479 -30.75 5.88 -1.14
N ASN A 480 -30.25 6.12 -2.36
CA ASN A 480 -30.73 5.49 -3.59
C ASN A 480 -30.50 3.98 -3.63
N PHE A 481 -29.43 3.48 -2.99
CA PHE A 481 -29.14 2.04 -2.93
C PHE A 481 -29.89 1.31 -1.81
N ILE A 482 -30.52 2.04 -0.89
CA ILE A 482 -31.18 1.48 0.29
C ILE A 482 -32.64 1.16 -0.05
N LYS A 483 -32.95 -0.14 -0.16
CA LYS A 483 -34.29 -0.65 -0.50
C LYS A 483 -35.33 -0.26 0.55
N SER A 484 -34.98 -0.34 1.83
CA SER A 484 -35.80 0.16 2.91
C SER A 484 -34.95 0.53 4.14
N ARG A 485 -35.46 1.47 4.93
CA ARG A 485 -34.82 1.93 6.17
C ARG A 485 -35.85 2.13 7.26
N LYS A 486 -35.44 1.92 8.51
CA LYS A 486 -36.28 2.09 9.71
C LYS A 486 -35.45 2.76 10.81
N GLY A 487 -36.11 3.51 11.68
CA GLY A 487 -35.46 4.17 12.83
C GLY A 487 -34.83 5.50 12.45
N LYS A 488 -33.93 5.98 13.31
CA LYS A 488 -33.29 7.29 13.17
C LYS A 488 -32.00 7.15 12.36
N VAL A 489 -32.11 7.45 11.06
CA VAL A 489 -30.99 7.47 10.12
C VAL A 489 -30.89 8.81 9.41
N SER A 490 -29.67 9.34 9.26
CA SER A 490 -29.37 10.62 8.60
C SER A 490 -28.08 10.55 7.80
N LEU A 491 -27.98 11.38 6.75
CA LEU A 491 -26.74 11.58 6.01
C LEU A 491 -25.93 12.68 6.71
N GLU A 492 -24.63 12.49 6.84
CA GLU A 492 -23.70 13.39 7.54
C GLU A 492 -22.52 13.74 6.64
N ASN A 493 -22.13 15.02 6.62
CA ASN A 493 -21.04 15.56 5.80
C ASN A 493 -20.14 16.58 6.51
N ASN A 494 -20.28 16.70 7.84
CA ASN A 494 -19.51 17.63 8.69
C ASN A 494 -18.47 16.88 9.53
N GLN A 495 -17.64 17.62 10.28
CA GLN A 495 -16.61 17.16 11.21
C GLN A 495 -15.69 16.10 10.64
N THR A 496 -15.49 16.12 9.33
CA THR A 496 -14.91 15.03 8.55
C THR A 496 -13.50 14.68 9.03
N ARG A 497 -12.71 15.64 9.55
CA ARG A 497 -11.39 15.37 10.16
C ARG A 497 -11.47 14.29 11.24
N LYS A 498 -12.53 14.30 12.06
CA LYS A 498 -12.78 13.27 13.08
C LYS A 498 -13.04 11.89 12.47
N PHE A 499 -13.50 11.86 11.22
CA PHE A 499 -13.86 10.68 10.44
C PHE A 499 -12.86 10.45 9.29
N LYS A 500 -11.57 10.74 9.50
CA LYS A 500 -10.52 10.52 8.48
C LYS A 500 -10.83 11.21 7.15
N GLU A 501 -11.30 12.46 7.21
CA GLU A 501 -11.68 13.32 6.08
C GLU A 501 -12.85 12.81 5.23
N ASP A 502 -13.50 11.70 5.64
CA ASP A 502 -14.66 11.18 4.94
C ASP A 502 -15.76 12.24 4.86
N SER A 503 -16.22 12.63 3.67
CA SER A 503 -17.26 13.67 3.53
C SER A 503 -18.68 13.12 3.42
N HIS A 504 -18.88 11.81 3.31
CA HIS A 504 -20.21 11.23 3.09
C HIS A 504 -20.41 10.01 3.98
N ARG A 505 -21.34 10.11 4.94
CA ARG A 505 -21.60 9.04 5.91
C ARG A 505 -23.10 8.94 6.19
N LEU A 506 -23.54 7.77 6.65
CA LEU A 506 -24.89 7.51 7.11
C LEU A 506 -24.87 7.20 8.60
N ALA A 507 -25.35 8.14 9.42
CA ALA A 507 -25.50 7.96 10.86
C ALA A 507 -26.75 7.15 11.19
N GLY A 508 -26.63 6.27 12.18
CA GLY A 508 -27.74 5.51 12.73
C GLY A 508 -27.60 5.32 14.24
N THR A 509 -28.73 5.07 14.90
CA THR A 509 -28.78 4.75 16.34
C THR A 509 -29.32 3.35 16.57
N ASN A 510 -29.20 2.86 17.82
CA ASN A 510 -29.75 1.56 18.22
C ASN A 510 -31.20 1.36 17.71
N GLY A 511 -31.47 0.21 17.11
CA GLY A 511 -32.76 -0.14 16.53
C GLY A 511 -33.00 0.35 15.10
N SER A 512 -32.08 1.16 14.53
CA SER A 512 -32.15 1.55 13.12
C SER A 512 -31.79 0.37 12.23
N GLU A 513 -32.46 0.26 11.09
CA GLU A 513 -32.26 -0.82 10.11
C GLU A 513 -32.08 -0.24 8.71
N LEU A 514 -31.16 -0.84 7.96
CA LEU A 514 -30.99 -0.63 6.53
C LEU A 514 -31.14 -1.98 5.82
N VAL A 515 -31.90 -2.02 4.73
CA VAL A 515 -32.03 -3.20 3.88
C VAL A 515 -31.57 -2.85 2.48
N TYR A 516 -30.63 -3.63 1.97
CA TYR A 516 -30.13 -3.60 0.61
C TYR A 516 -30.69 -4.79 -0.17
N TYR A 517 -30.81 -4.61 -1.48
CA TYR A 517 -31.25 -5.65 -2.40
C TYR A 517 -30.32 -5.67 -3.62
N VAL A 518 -29.93 -6.88 -4.03
CA VAL A 518 -29.25 -7.17 -5.29
C VAL A 518 -30.04 -8.24 -6.06
N ASN A 519 -29.91 -8.28 -7.38
CA ASN A 519 -30.74 -9.17 -8.21
C ASN A 519 -30.21 -10.61 -8.33
N GLU A 520 -28.97 -10.87 -7.92
CA GLU A 520 -28.32 -12.19 -7.88
C GLU A 520 -27.79 -12.48 -6.47
N PRO A 521 -27.42 -13.73 -6.15
CA PRO A 521 -26.99 -14.11 -4.82
C PRO A 521 -25.78 -13.30 -4.31
N ILE A 522 -25.85 -12.86 -3.06
CA ILE A 522 -24.74 -12.19 -2.37
C ILE A 522 -23.64 -13.21 -2.11
N ILE A 523 -22.42 -12.81 -2.43
CA ILE A 523 -21.18 -13.57 -2.23
C ILE A 523 -20.49 -13.10 -0.96
N SER A 524 -20.33 -11.79 -0.82
CA SER A 524 -19.68 -11.18 0.33
C SER A 524 -20.12 -9.73 0.49
N PHE A 525 -19.91 -9.19 1.67
CA PHE A 525 -20.07 -7.76 1.92
C PHE A 525 -18.95 -7.21 2.80
N LYS A 526 -18.70 -5.92 2.64
CA LYS A 526 -17.75 -5.13 3.42
C LYS A 526 -18.39 -3.81 3.82
N VAL A 527 -18.44 -3.52 5.12
CA VAL A 527 -19.04 -2.30 5.67
C VAL A 527 -17.97 -1.53 6.42
N PHE A 528 -17.67 -0.32 5.94
CA PHE A 528 -16.77 0.62 6.59
C PHE A 528 -17.62 1.52 7.50
N SER A 529 -17.19 1.69 8.75
CA SER A 529 -17.98 2.44 9.73
C SER A 529 -17.15 3.10 10.82
N PHE A 530 -17.69 4.17 11.41
CA PHE A 530 -17.09 4.89 12.51
C PHE A 530 -17.96 4.83 13.76
N PHE A 531 -17.32 4.67 14.93
CA PHE A 531 -17.99 4.60 16.23
C PHE A 531 -17.54 5.74 17.15
N PRO A 532 -18.49 6.44 17.80
CA PRO A 532 -18.19 7.39 18.88
C PRO A 532 -17.86 6.64 20.17
N GLY A 533 -16.57 6.39 20.40
CA GLY A 533 -16.09 5.67 21.57
C GLY A 533 -16.15 4.15 21.39
N SER A 534 -16.89 3.47 22.28
CA SER A 534 -16.98 2.00 22.30
C SER A 534 -17.62 1.45 21.03
N VAL A 535 -17.02 0.38 20.48
CA VAL A 535 -17.51 -0.29 19.28
C VAL A 535 -18.73 -1.15 19.62
N HIS A 536 -19.89 -0.80 19.04
CA HIS A 536 -21.13 -1.57 19.15
C HIS A 536 -21.40 -2.28 17.83
N ASN A 537 -21.04 -3.57 17.73
CA ASN A 537 -21.18 -4.34 16.49
C ASN A 537 -22.59 -4.26 15.89
N PHE A 538 -22.67 -4.17 14.56
CA PHE A 538 -23.94 -4.33 13.86
C PHE A 538 -24.48 -5.76 13.99
N LYS A 539 -25.78 -5.92 13.79
CA LYS A 539 -26.38 -7.23 13.48
C LYS A 539 -26.59 -7.31 11.97
N PHE A 540 -25.93 -8.29 11.35
CA PHE A 540 -26.09 -8.59 9.93
C PHE A 540 -27.01 -9.78 9.72
N SER A 541 -27.93 -9.67 8.77
CA SER A 541 -28.78 -10.79 8.37
C SER A 541 -29.09 -10.77 6.89
N ILE A 542 -29.34 -11.94 6.32
CA ILE A 542 -29.60 -12.13 4.89
C ILE A 542 -30.94 -12.80 4.65
N SER A 543 -31.51 -12.58 3.47
CA SER A 543 -32.79 -13.17 3.07
C SER A 543 -32.83 -13.44 1.57
N GLU A 544 -33.55 -14.48 1.16
CA GLU A 544 -33.86 -14.78 -0.24
C GLU A 544 -35.07 -13.97 -0.73
N ASP A 545 -36.06 -13.76 0.14
CA ASP A 545 -37.38 -13.19 -0.18
C ASP A 545 -37.62 -11.78 0.40
N GLY A 546 -36.67 -11.27 1.19
CA GLY A 546 -36.76 -9.98 1.88
C GLY A 546 -37.72 -9.97 3.06
N LYS A 547 -38.26 -11.14 3.46
CA LYS A 547 -39.20 -11.30 4.58
C LYS A 547 -38.58 -12.09 5.72
N LYS A 548 -38.01 -13.25 5.42
CA LYS A 548 -37.39 -14.14 6.42
C LYS A 548 -35.89 -13.92 6.42
N PHE A 549 -35.38 -13.29 7.48
CA PHE A 549 -33.97 -13.00 7.65
C PHE A 549 -33.27 -14.02 8.55
N LYS A 550 -32.07 -14.45 8.14
CA LYS A 550 -31.17 -15.31 8.91
C LYS A 550 -29.92 -14.53 9.29
N SER A 551 -29.47 -14.66 10.53
CA SER A 551 -28.23 -14.01 10.99
C SER A 551 -27.01 -14.52 10.25
N VAL A 552 -26.05 -13.63 10.03
CA VAL A 552 -24.79 -13.93 9.34
C VAL A 552 -23.61 -13.73 10.28
N LYS A 553 -22.65 -14.66 10.23
CA LYS A 553 -21.35 -14.49 10.89
C LYS A 553 -20.53 -13.45 10.14
N PHE A 554 -19.84 -12.60 10.87
CA PHE A 554 -18.99 -11.56 10.31
C PHE A 554 -17.70 -11.47 11.12
N GLU A 555 -16.70 -10.84 10.53
CA GLU A 555 -15.51 -10.39 11.22
C GLU A 555 -15.48 -8.87 11.27
N SER A 556 -14.83 -8.33 12.30
CA SER A 556 -14.52 -6.91 12.39
C SER A 556 -13.03 -6.69 12.58
N GLN A 557 -12.53 -5.60 12.00
CA GLN A 557 -11.15 -5.12 12.16
C GLN A 557 -11.18 -3.66 12.57
N ASN A 558 -10.37 -3.30 13.57
CA ASN A 558 -10.34 -1.96 14.16
C ASN A 558 -9.07 -1.23 13.70
N PHE A 559 -9.25 -0.05 13.10
CA PHE A 559 -8.16 0.78 12.58
C PHE A 559 -7.99 2.09 13.37
N SER A 560 -8.34 2.07 14.66
CA SER A 560 -8.22 3.20 15.57
C SER A 560 -6.76 3.57 15.82
N MET A 561 -6.52 4.87 15.87
CA MET A 561 -5.22 5.47 16.20
C MET A 561 -5.16 5.92 17.67
N GLY A 562 -6.18 5.57 18.47
CA GLY A 562 -6.38 6.16 19.80
C GLY A 562 -6.87 7.61 19.74
N LYS A 563 -6.84 8.29 20.88
CA LYS A 563 -7.15 9.73 20.94
C LYS A 563 -5.96 10.52 20.40
N GLY A 564 -6.07 11.01 19.15
CA GLY A 564 -5.15 11.99 18.57
C GLY A 564 -5.59 13.43 18.85
N ASP A 565 -4.93 14.40 18.22
CA ASP A 565 -5.19 15.84 18.41
C ASP A 565 -6.57 16.32 17.89
N TYR A 566 -7.29 15.45 17.14
CA TYR A 566 -8.56 15.79 16.48
C TYR A 566 -9.77 14.94 16.94
N ASP A 567 -9.71 14.26 18.08
CA ASP A 567 -10.82 13.43 18.59
C ASP A 567 -11.36 12.40 17.56
N TYR A 568 -10.43 11.69 16.91
CA TYR A 568 -10.76 10.71 15.87
C TYR A 568 -11.78 9.67 16.35
N GLN A 569 -12.78 9.39 15.51
CA GLN A 569 -13.76 8.34 15.71
C GLN A 569 -13.16 6.99 15.37
N THR A 570 -13.59 5.93 16.05
CA THR A 570 -13.03 4.59 15.89
C THR A 570 -13.47 3.98 14.54
N PRO A 571 -12.58 3.83 13.54
CA PRO A 571 -12.90 3.21 12.27
C PRO A 571 -12.89 1.69 12.41
N VAL A 572 -13.95 1.04 11.95
CA VAL A 572 -14.12 -0.41 11.99
C VAL A 572 -14.66 -0.88 10.65
N VAL A 573 -14.01 -1.90 10.11
CA VAL A 573 -14.47 -2.60 8.92
C VAL A 573 -15.12 -3.90 9.36
N PHE A 574 -16.35 -4.14 8.91
CA PHE A 574 -17.03 -5.42 9.04
C PHE A 574 -17.00 -6.15 7.71
N THR A 575 -16.66 -7.43 7.71
CA THR A 575 -16.68 -8.26 6.51
C THR A 575 -17.42 -9.57 6.76
N SER A 576 -18.02 -10.09 5.70
CA SER A 576 -18.52 -11.45 5.69
C SER A 576 -18.48 -12.00 4.28
N ALA A 577 -18.17 -13.28 4.16
CA ALA A 577 -18.37 -14.07 2.96
C ALA A 577 -19.48 -15.09 3.26
N LEU A 578 -20.42 -15.20 2.33
CA LEU A 578 -21.54 -16.12 2.44
C LEU A 578 -21.18 -17.46 1.81
N SER A 579 -21.58 -18.54 2.46
CA SER A 579 -21.63 -19.86 1.84
C SER A 579 -22.84 -19.97 0.91
N SER A 580 -22.84 -20.99 0.05
CA SER A 580 -23.88 -21.28 -0.95
C SER A 580 -25.31 -20.91 -0.51
N GLY A 581 -26.09 -20.28 -1.39
CA GLY A 581 -27.51 -19.95 -1.18
C GLY A 581 -27.98 -18.85 -2.13
N GLU A 582 -29.30 -18.63 -2.22
CA GLU A 582 -29.90 -17.66 -3.15
C GLU A 582 -30.25 -16.33 -2.45
N TYR A 583 -29.41 -15.92 -1.51
CA TYR A 583 -29.66 -14.75 -0.66
C TYR A 583 -29.43 -13.44 -1.41
N LYS A 584 -30.48 -12.62 -1.55
CA LYS A 584 -30.49 -11.39 -2.37
C LYS A 584 -30.64 -10.10 -1.56
N TYR A 585 -30.94 -10.23 -0.27
CA TYR A 585 -31.13 -9.11 0.63
C TYR A 585 -30.10 -9.14 1.74
N LEU A 586 -29.49 -7.99 2.02
CA LEU A 586 -28.65 -7.76 3.20
C LEU A 586 -29.34 -6.75 4.11
N LYS A 587 -29.56 -7.13 5.36
CA LYS A 587 -30.03 -6.21 6.41
C LYS A 587 -28.90 -5.91 7.39
N ILE A 588 -28.70 -4.63 7.65
CA ILE A 588 -27.79 -4.09 8.66
C ILE A 588 -28.64 -3.43 9.75
N GLN A 589 -28.51 -3.92 10.98
CA GLN A 589 -29.19 -3.34 12.14
C GLN A 589 -28.16 -2.74 13.10
N PHE A 590 -28.38 -1.48 13.46
CA PHE A 590 -27.59 -0.72 14.42
C PHE A 590 -27.93 -1.19 15.84
N THR A 591 -26.91 -1.51 16.64
CA THR A 591 -27.05 -1.86 18.07
C THR A 591 -26.61 -0.71 19.00
N GLY A 592 -26.05 0.34 18.42
CA GLY A 592 -25.57 1.54 19.10
C GLY A 592 -25.48 2.71 18.12
N LYS A 593 -24.86 3.82 18.52
CA LYS A 593 -24.55 4.92 17.60
C LYS A 593 -23.38 4.51 16.71
N ALA A 594 -23.53 4.70 15.42
CA ALA A 594 -22.45 4.51 14.44
C ALA A 594 -22.72 5.36 13.21
N GLN A 595 -21.69 5.58 12.40
CA GLN A 595 -21.83 6.15 11.07
C GLN A 595 -21.22 5.20 10.05
N ILE A 596 -22.01 4.70 9.10
CA ILE A 596 -21.49 3.92 7.98
C ILE A 596 -20.85 4.90 6.99
N SER A 597 -19.62 4.59 6.59
CA SER A 597 -18.82 5.36 5.62
C SER A 597 -19.01 4.85 4.20
N ARG A 598 -19.03 3.52 4.06
CA ARG A 598 -19.10 2.86 2.75
C ARG A 598 -19.61 1.44 2.91
N LEU A 599 -20.37 0.97 1.92
CA LEU A 599 -20.78 -0.42 1.79
C LEU A 599 -20.36 -0.97 0.42
N GLY A 600 -19.75 -2.16 0.43
CA GLY A 600 -19.57 -2.98 -0.76
C GLY A 600 -20.31 -4.31 -0.62
N ILE A 601 -21.11 -4.69 -1.62
CA ILE A 601 -21.74 -6.01 -1.73
C ILE A 601 -21.26 -6.65 -3.03
N LYS A 602 -20.55 -7.77 -2.94
CA LYS A 602 -20.26 -8.62 -4.10
C LYS A 602 -21.38 -9.63 -4.28
N TYR A 603 -21.85 -9.80 -5.51
CA TYR A 603 -22.98 -10.68 -5.82
C TYR A 603 -22.86 -11.29 -7.23
N GLY A 604 -23.48 -12.46 -7.43
CA GLY A 604 -23.40 -13.26 -8.66
C GLY A 604 -23.28 -14.76 -8.37
N ALA A 605 -23.25 -15.58 -9.43
CA ALA A 605 -23.13 -17.03 -9.30
C ALA A 605 -21.69 -17.48 -9.02
N TRP A 606 -21.50 -18.28 -7.96
CA TRP A 606 -20.29 -19.07 -7.73
C TRP A 606 -20.43 -20.44 -8.39
N LYS A 607 -19.83 -20.64 -9.56
CA LYS A 607 -19.64 -21.99 -10.13
C LYS A 607 -18.21 -22.15 -10.59
N THR A 608 -17.49 -23.09 -9.96
CA THR A 608 -16.18 -23.56 -10.44
C THR A 608 -16.41 -24.54 -11.61
N LYS A 609 -15.38 -24.74 -12.45
CA LYS A 609 -15.41 -25.75 -13.53
C LYS A 609 -14.98 -27.16 -13.05
N PHE A 610 -14.75 -27.32 -11.75
CA PHE A 610 -14.14 -28.50 -11.13
C PHE A 610 -15.15 -29.21 -10.25
N ASN A 611 -15.16 -30.54 -10.30
CA ASN A 611 -15.98 -31.37 -9.44
C ASN A 611 -15.18 -32.58 -8.94
N HIS A 612 -15.72 -33.34 -7.99
CA HIS A 612 -15.02 -34.46 -7.37
C HIS A 612 -14.68 -35.64 -8.30
N THR A 613 -15.11 -35.67 -9.56
CA THR A 613 -14.76 -36.73 -10.53
C THR A 613 -14.14 -36.21 -11.83
N TYR A 614 -14.09 -34.89 -12.01
CA TYR A 614 -13.62 -34.25 -13.24
C TYR A 614 -12.79 -33.01 -12.92
N SER A 615 -11.56 -33.03 -13.45
CA SER A 615 -10.63 -31.92 -13.40
C SER A 615 -10.22 -31.51 -14.82
N PRO A 616 -10.55 -30.29 -15.28
CA PRO A 616 -10.13 -29.79 -16.59
C PRO A 616 -8.61 -29.60 -16.73
N VAL A 617 -7.82 -29.72 -15.66
CA VAL A 617 -6.34 -29.68 -15.75
C VAL A 617 -5.71 -31.04 -16.08
N GLY A 618 -6.52 -32.11 -16.11
CA GLY A 618 -6.05 -33.49 -16.32
C GLY A 618 -5.26 -34.04 -15.14
N PHE A 619 -4.61 -35.18 -15.34
CA PHE A 619 -3.79 -35.82 -14.32
C PHE A 619 -2.40 -35.18 -14.19
N ILE A 620 -2.00 -34.88 -12.95
CA ILE A 620 -0.78 -34.16 -12.59
C ILE A 620 0.34 -35.18 -12.31
N LYS A 621 1.36 -35.14 -13.17
CA LYS A 621 2.60 -35.91 -13.05
C LYS A 621 3.74 -34.90 -12.86
N GLY A 622 4.17 -34.62 -11.63
CA GLY A 622 5.16 -33.59 -11.40
C GLY A 622 6.00 -33.73 -10.13
N PHE A 623 6.86 -32.75 -9.94
CA PHE A 623 7.72 -32.56 -8.76
C PHE A 623 7.59 -31.13 -8.24
N THR A 624 7.77 -30.94 -6.94
CA THR A 624 8.11 -29.63 -6.39
C THR A 624 9.56 -29.31 -6.74
N TRP A 625 9.81 -28.08 -7.20
CA TRP A 625 11.12 -27.66 -7.67
C TRP A 625 11.56 -26.34 -7.04
N GLY A 626 12.84 -26.29 -6.69
CA GLY A 626 13.54 -25.03 -6.41
C GLY A 626 13.36 -24.46 -5.00
N TRP A 627 12.78 -25.21 -4.06
CA TRP A 627 12.69 -24.79 -2.66
C TRP A 627 14.09 -24.49 -2.08
N THR A 628 14.25 -23.50 -1.22
CA THR A 628 13.27 -22.52 -0.71
C THR A 628 13.11 -21.28 -1.60
N GLY A 629 13.82 -21.19 -2.72
CA GLY A 629 13.82 -20.04 -3.62
C GLY A 629 14.58 -18.86 -3.06
N TRP A 630 15.83 -19.05 -2.61
CA TRP A 630 16.72 -17.96 -2.22
C TRP A 630 17.08 -17.08 -3.42
N ARG A 631 17.41 -15.82 -3.16
CA ARG A 631 17.93 -14.92 -4.20
C ARG A 631 19.16 -15.51 -4.87
N GLY A 632 19.17 -15.51 -6.20
CA GLY A 632 20.20 -16.13 -7.03
C GLY A 632 19.96 -17.61 -7.34
N GLN A 633 19.09 -18.31 -6.60
CA GLN A 633 18.94 -19.77 -6.72
C GLN A 633 18.41 -20.20 -8.09
N TYR A 634 17.66 -19.34 -8.80
CA TYR A 634 17.09 -19.63 -10.13
C TYR A 634 17.94 -19.12 -11.30
N LEU A 635 19.15 -18.60 -11.03
CA LEU A 635 20.07 -18.07 -12.03
C LEU A 635 21.12 -19.08 -12.48
N GLY A 636 21.63 -18.88 -13.69
CA GLY A 636 22.70 -19.70 -14.27
C GLY A 636 22.23 -21.02 -14.90
N GLU A 637 23.21 -21.85 -15.25
CA GLU A 637 23.01 -23.12 -15.97
C GLU A 637 22.57 -24.28 -15.06
N LYS A 638 23.00 -24.29 -13.78
CA LYS A 638 22.66 -25.37 -12.83
C LYS A 638 21.13 -25.58 -12.68
N PRO A 639 20.33 -24.53 -12.40
CA PRO A 639 18.86 -24.63 -12.44
C PRO A 639 18.27 -25.07 -13.78
N ALA A 640 18.86 -24.64 -14.90
CA ALA A 640 18.39 -25.03 -16.23
C ALA A 640 18.64 -26.52 -16.51
N ASP A 641 19.80 -27.04 -16.13
CA ASP A 641 20.13 -28.46 -16.19
C ASP A 641 19.27 -29.31 -15.24
N SER A 642 19.07 -28.84 -14.00
CA SER A 642 18.16 -29.47 -13.03
C SER A 642 16.75 -29.65 -13.60
N MET A 643 16.19 -28.61 -14.25
CA MET A 643 14.86 -28.69 -14.87
C MET A 643 14.82 -29.70 -16.02
N LYS A 644 15.86 -29.79 -16.85
CA LYS A 644 15.96 -30.80 -17.92
C LYS A 644 15.97 -32.23 -17.35
N LYS A 645 16.74 -32.45 -16.28
CA LYS A 645 16.79 -33.74 -15.59
C LYS A 645 15.45 -34.09 -14.93
N LEU A 646 14.74 -33.10 -14.39
CA LEU A 646 13.36 -33.29 -13.90
C LEU A 646 12.45 -33.80 -15.02
N VAL A 647 12.51 -33.23 -16.22
CA VAL A 647 11.70 -33.70 -17.37
C VAL A 647 12.01 -35.15 -17.76
N ALA A 648 13.26 -35.60 -17.58
CA ALA A 648 13.63 -37.00 -17.83
C ALA A 648 12.86 -38.01 -16.95
N THR A 649 12.21 -37.55 -15.88
CA THR A 649 11.29 -38.37 -15.07
C THR A 649 9.93 -38.66 -15.74
N ASN A 650 9.68 -38.12 -16.94
CA ASN A 650 8.37 -38.06 -17.62
C ASN A 650 7.34 -37.18 -16.89
N SER A 651 7.81 -36.24 -16.08
CA SER A 651 6.98 -35.18 -15.50
C SER A 651 6.41 -34.28 -16.60
N GLY A 652 5.13 -33.93 -16.48
CA GLY A 652 4.45 -32.91 -17.29
C GLY A 652 4.10 -31.65 -16.51
N TRP A 653 4.37 -31.65 -15.19
CA TRP A 653 4.10 -30.55 -14.27
C TRP A 653 5.30 -30.27 -13.37
N VAL A 654 5.40 -29.03 -12.93
CA VAL A 654 6.29 -28.62 -11.84
C VAL A 654 5.55 -27.71 -10.87
N CYS A 655 5.74 -27.94 -9.57
CA CYS A 655 5.32 -27.01 -8.54
C CYS A 655 6.51 -26.14 -8.13
N ILE A 656 6.51 -24.86 -8.51
CA ILE A 656 7.58 -23.93 -8.15
C ILE A 656 7.24 -23.34 -6.79
N SER A 657 7.95 -23.80 -5.76
CA SER A 657 7.74 -23.37 -4.37
C SER A 657 8.84 -22.41 -3.93
N PHE A 658 8.46 -21.32 -3.26
CA PHE A 658 9.40 -20.33 -2.73
C PHE A 658 8.83 -19.64 -1.50
N GLY A 659 9.71 -19.20 -0.59
CA GLY A 659 9.32 -18.74 0.74
C GLY A 659 9.52 -17.24 0.98
N ALA A 660 8.44 -16.56 1.38
CA ALA A 660 8.51 -15.37 2.22
C ALA A 660 8.81 -15.77 3.67
N GLU A 661 9.24 -14.82 4.51
CA GLU A 661 9.60 -15.12 5.90
C GLU A 661 9.02 -14.13 6.93
N MET A 662 8.72 -14.66 8.11
CA MET A 662 8.49 -13.92 9.35
C MET A 662 9.72 -14.05 10.26
N ASP A 663 10.01 -13.04 11.07
CA ASP A 663 11.16 -13.11 12.00
C ASP A 663 10.97 -14.15 13.11
N LYS A 664 9.75 -14.24 13.67
CA LYS A 664 9.36 -15.12 14.78
C LYS A 664 7.89 -15.52 14.63
N PRO A 665 7.43 -16.64 15.19
CA PRO A 665 6.06 -17.12 14.99
C PRO A 665 4.99 -16.22 15.63
N ASN A 666 5.39 -15.26 16.49
CA ASN A 666 4.53 -14.32 17.20
C ASN A 666 4.74 -12.84 16.79
N ILE A 667 5.54 -12.59 15.73
CA ILE A 667 5.72 -11.27 15.10
C ILE A 667 4.93 -11.27 13.77
N PRO A 668 3.89 -10.44 13.61
CA PRO A 668 2.95 -10.59 12.50
C PRO A 668 3.43 -10.13 11.12
N GLN A 669 4.64 -9.54 11.02
CA GLN A 669 5.16 -9.00 9.76
C GLN A 669 5.67 -10.13 8.83
N ILE A 670 5.25 -10.10 7.57
CA ILE A 670 5.78 -10.99 6.52
C ILE A 670 6.69 -10.17 5.60
N ARG A 671 7.93 -10.62 5.40
CA ARG A 671 8.92 -10.03 4.48
C ARG A 671 8.96 -10.83 3.18
N TRP A 672 8.82 -10.13 2.05
CA TRP A 672 8.71 -10.75 0.74
C TRP A 672 9.09 -9.78 -0.40
N GLY A 673 9.27 -10.32 -1.61
CA GLY A 673 9.50 -9.56 -2.83
C GLY A 673 10.92 -9.00 -2.97
N ASP A 674 11.10 -8.08 -3.91
CA ASP A 674 12.43 -7.57 -4.29
C ASP A 674 13.16 -6.82 -3.16
N SER A 675 12.43 -6.27 -2.19
CA SER A 675 13.00 -5.62 -1.00
C SER A 675 13.54 -6.62 0.03
N PHE A 676 13.18 -7.90 -0.08
CA PHE A 676 13.66 -8.95 0.81
C PHE A 676 14.77 -9.77 0.15
N SER A 677 16.00 -9.59 0.62
CA SER A 677 17.21 -10.18 0.00
C SER A 677 17.29 -11.70 0.06
N ARG A 678 16.48 -12.33 0.92
CA ARG A 678 16.46 -13.77 1.17
C ARG A 678 15.36 -14.52 0.42
N MET A 679 14.67 -13.85 -0.49
CA MET A 679 13.71 -14.46 -1.38
C MET A 679 14.10 -14.15 -2.82
N ALA A 680 13.83 -15.09 -3.71
CA ALA A 680 13.98 -14.89 -5.14
C ALA A 680 13.18 -13.67 -5.60
N THR A 681 13.76 -12.89 -6.50
CA THR A 681 13.09 -11.71 -7.08
C THR A 681 11.95 -12.13 -7.99
N ASP A 682 11.06 -11.18 -8.31
CA ASP A 682 10.00 -11.42 -9.30
C ASP A 682 10.57 -11.89 -10.65
N ALA A 683 11.72 -11.33 -11.06
CA ALA A 683 12.42 -11.71 -12.28
C ALA A 683 12.95 -13.15 -12.23
N GLU A 684 13.46 -13.58 -11.07
CA GLU A 684 13.94 -14.94 -10.86
C GLU A 684 12.78 -15.96 -10.85
N ILE A 685 11.65 -15.61 -10.22
CA ILE A 685 10.45 -16.45 -10.22
C ILE A 685 9.87 -16.56 -11.64
N LYS A 686 9.77 -15.44 -12.38
CA LYS A 686 9.38 -15.44 -13.80
C LYS A 686 10.33 -16.26 -14.65
N ARG A 687 11.64 -16.21 -14.39
CA ARG A 687 12.64 -17.07 -15.04
C ARG A 687 12.40 -18.56 -14.73
N ALA A 688 12.15 -18.92 -13.48
CA ALA A 688 11.86 -20.31 -13.11
C ALA A 688 10.64 -20.85 -13.87
N ILE A 689 9.58 -20.05 -13.97
CA ILE A 689 8.38 -20.37 -14.75
C ILE A 689 8.73 -20.52 -16.24
N GLN A 690 9.55 -19.61 -16.79
CA GLN A 690 10.00 -19.70 -18.18
C GLN A 690 10.87 -20.95 -18.46
N LEU A 691 11.73 -21.35 -17.52
CA LEU A 691 12.51 -22.58 -17.62
C LEU A 691 11.60 -23.80 -17.70
N ALA A 692 10.57 -23.86 -16.85
CA ALA A 692 9.57 -24.94 -16.90
C ALA A 692 8.86 -24.98 -18.26
N ARG A 693 8.40 -23.82 -18.74
CA ARG A 693 7.73 -23.67 -20.04
C ARG A 693 8.58 -24.11 -21.22
N ASN A 694 9.85 -23.70 -21.25
CA ASN A 694 10.80 -24.10 -22.30
C ASN A 694 11.02 -25.62 -22.37
N ASN A 695 10.72 -26.33 -21.27
CA ASN A 695 10.77 -27.78 -21.19
C ASN A 695 9.36 -28.43 -21.26
N ASN A 696 8.36 -27.69 -21.75
CA ASN A 696 6.96 -28.15 -21.91
C ASN A 696 6.26 -28.59 -20.62
N LEU A 697 6.69 -28.06 -19.48
CA LEU A 697 6.02 -28.31 -18.20
C LEU A 697 4.89 -27.30 -17.97
N LYS A 698 3.80 -27.79 -17.39
CA LYS A 698 2.77 -26.97 -16.73
C LYS A 698 3.25 -26.56 -15.34
N VAL A 699 2.78 -25.43 -14.82
CA VAL A 699 3.28 -24.83 -13.59
C VAL A 699 2.17 -24.64 -12.56
N ALA A 700 2.39 -25.20 -11.38
CA ALA A 700 1.69 -24.82 -10.16
C ALA A 700 2.59 -23.86 -9.36
N LEU A 701 2.22 -22.59 -9.25
CA LEU A 701 2.98 -21.61 -8.48
C LEU A 701 2.61 -21.71 -7.00
N LYS A 702 3.59 -21.84 -6.11
CA LYS A 702 3.36 -22.05 -4.67
C LYS A 702 4.18 -21.08 -3.81
N PRO A 703 3.66 -19.85 -3.62
CA PRO A 703 4.18 -18.94 -2.60
C PRO A 703 3.91 -19.50 -1.18
N VAL A 704 4.93 -19.53 -0.33
CA VAL A 704 4.86 -20.06 1.05
C VAL A 704 5.34 -19.00 2.05
N VAL A 705 4.85 -19.05 3.30
CA VAL A 705 5.37 -18.26 4.41
C VAL A 705 6.10 -19.19 5.39
N ASN A 706 7.35 -18.87 5.70
CA ASN A 706 8.18 -19.55 6.69
C ASN A 706 8.45 -18.64 7.89
N VAL A 707 9.02 -19.20 8.95
CA VAL A 707 9.52 -18.45 10.10
C VAL A 707 11.03 -18.63 10.19
N TYR A 708 11.75 -17.52 10.35
CA TYR A 708 13.21 -17.48 10.29
C TYR A 708 13.88 -18.34 11.36
N ASP A 709 13.28 -18.45 12.55
CA ASP A 709 13.81 -19.27 13.64
C ASP A 709 13.60 -20.78 13.47
N GLY A 710 13.05 -21.22 12.33
CA GLY A 710 12.78 -22.63 12.02
C GLY A 710 11.44 -23.14 12.55
N THR A 711 10.65 -22.31 13.25
CA THR A 711 9.30 -22.68 13.67
C THR A 711 8.45 -23.03 12.45
N TRP A 712 7.79 -24.18 12.49
CA TRP A 712 6.87 -24.58 11.44
C TRP A 712 5.68 -23.62 11.34
N ARG A 713 5.34 -23.24 10.11
CA ARG A 713 4.31 -22.23 9.81
C ARG A 713 2.93 -22.55 10.39
N ALA A 714 2.59 -23.82 10.60
CA ALA A 714 1.36 -24.22 11.28
C ALA A 714 1.26 -23.70 12.73
N TRP A 715 2.39 -23.34 13.35
CA TRP A 715 2.49 -22.86 14.74
C TRP A 715 2.60 -21.33 14.85
N ILE A 716 2.44 -20.60 13.74
CA ILE A 716 2.28 -19.14 13.79
C ILE A 716 1.09 -18.83 14.72
N LYS A 717 1.31 -18.03 15.76
CA LYS A 717 0.28 -17.76 16.77
C LYS A 717 0.45 -16.39 17.39
N PHE A 718 -0.66 -15.66 17.50
CA PHE A 718 -0.72 -14.37 18.19
C PHE A 718 -1.78 -14.43 19.29
N ASP A 719 -1.33 -14.62 20.51
CA ASP A 719 -2.15 -14.69 21.71
C ASP A 719 -1.71 -13.60 22.71
N ASP A 720 -2.67 -12.94 23.39
CA ASP A 720 -2.40 -12.07 24.53
C ASP A 720 -2.21 -12.89 25.82
N LEU A 721 -3.00 -13.95 25.96
CA LEU A 721 -2.94 -14.98 27.00
C LEU A 721 -3.24 -16.33 26.35
N PRO A 722 -2.83 -17.47 26.94
CA PRO A 722 -3.10 -18.79 26.36
C PRO A 722 -4.56 -18.98 25.95
N GLY A 723 -4.81 -19.10 24.64
CA GLY A 723 -6.15 -19.29 24.08
C GLY A 723 -6.95 -18.00 23.79
N ILE A 724 -6.43 -16.82 24.16
CA ILE A 724 -7.01 -15.51 23.85
C ILE A 724 -6.21 -14.87 22.71
N LYS A 725 -6.77 -14.90 21.50
CA LYS A 725 -6.12 -14.36 20.30
C LYS A 725 -5.94 -12.85 20.38
N ASN A 726 -4.75 -12.38 20.05
CA ASN A 726 -4.49 -10.97 19.79
C ASN A 726 -4.92 -10.63 18.34
N MET A 727 -6.12 -10.09 18.20
CA MET A 727 -6.70 -9.80 16.88
C MET A 727 -5.98 -8.68 16.12
N ALA A 728 -5.36 -7.71 16.81
CA ALA A 728 -4.60 -6.66 16.15
C ALA A 728 -3.36 -7.21 15.43
N LYS A 729 -2.66 -8.18 16.03
CA LYS A 729 -1.55 -8.89 15.38
C LYS A 729 -2.04 -9.74 14.22
N TRP A 730 -3.17 -10.44 14.36
CA TRP A 730 -3.77 -11.18 13.25
C TRP A 730 -4.17 -10.25 12.09
N ASP A 731 -4.72 -9.07 12.37
CA ASP A 731 -5.07 -8.08 11.35
C ASP A 731 -3.85 -7.63 10.55
N LYS A 732 -2.72 -7.35 11.23
CA LYS A 732 -1.46 -7.05 10.55
C LYS A 732 -0.96 -8.20 9.67
N TRP A 733 -0.97 -9.43 10.19
CA TRP A 733 -0.52 -10.61 9.46
C TRP A 733 -1.36 -10.86 8.21
N TRP A 734 -2.69 -10.80 8.34
CA TRP A 734 -3.62 -10.99 7.23
C TRP A 734 -3.50 -9.90 6.16
N SER A 735 -3.20 -8.66 6.56
CA SER A 735 -2.92 -7.58 5.63
C SER A 735 -1.69 -7.88 4.76
N ASP A 736 -0.57 -8.26 5.37
CA ASP A 736 0.65 -8.61 4.63
C ASP A 736 0.46 -9.85 3.75
N PHE A 737 -0.20 -10.88 4.30
CA PHE A 737 -0.45 -12.14 3.59
C PHE A 737 -1.34 -11.94 2.37
N ARG A 738 -2.37 -11.09 2.48
CA ARG A 738 -3.23 -10.69 1.36
C ARG A 738 -2.42 -10.02 0.25
N LEU A 739 -1.55 -9.06 0.58
CA LEU A 739 -0.73 -8.35 -0.42
C LEU A 739 0.25 -9.31 -1.11
N PHE A 740 0.90 -10.17 -0.33
CA PHE A 740 1.79 -11.21 -0.81
C PHE A 740 1.10 -12.13 -1.83
N LEU A 741 -0.06 -12.70 -1.50
CA LEU A 741 -0.76 -13.61 -2.42
C LEU A 741 -1.31 -12.91 -3.66
N LEU A 742 -1.86 -11.70 -3.53
CA LEU A 742 -2.38 -10.95 -4.69
C LEU A 742 -1.26 -10.59 -5.68
N HIS A 743 -0.06 -10.29 -5.19
CA HIS A 743 1.12 -10.06 -6.02
C HIS A 743 1.49 -11.29 -6.85
N TYR A 744 1.64 -12.45 -6.19
CA TYR A 744 2.00 -13.68 -6.89
C TYR A 744 0.85 -14.26 -7.73
N ALA A 745 -0.41 -13.92 -7.43
CA ALA A 745 -1.54 -14.22 -8.31
C ALA A 745 -1.45 -13.48 -9.64
N LYS A 746 -1.03 -12.20 -9.63
CA LYS A 746 -0.77 -11.44 -10.86
C LYS A 746 0.40 -12.02 -11.64
N ILE A 747 1.49 -12.39 -10.98
CA ILE A 747 2.62 -13.05 -11.66
C ILE A 747 2.17 -14.38 -12.28
N ALA A 748 1.38 -15.18 -11.56
CA ALA A 748 0.82 -16.43 -12.08
C ALA A 748 -0.03 -16.17 -13.34
N GLU A 749 -0.85 -15.13 -13.35
CA GLU A 749 -1.64 -14.73 -14.52
C GLU A 749 -0.75 -14.27 -15.69
N GLU A 750 0.17 -13.32 -15.45
CA GLU A 750 1.08 -12.77 -16.46
C GLU A 750 1.92 -13.84 -17.16
N THR A 751 2.28 -14.89 -16.43
CA THR A 751 3.10 -16.00 -16.91
C THR A 751 2.27 -17.24 -17.31
N ASN A 752 0.94 -17.11 -17.28
CA ASN A 752 -0.02 -18.16 -17.62
C ASN A 752 0.14 -19.45 -16.81
N CYS A 753 0.53 -19.40 -15.54
CA CYS A 753 0.57 -20.59 -14.68
C CYS A 753 -0.78 -21.32 -14.66
N GLU A 754 -0.78 -22.65 -14.69
CA GLU A 754 -2.00 -23.46 -14.69
C GLU A 754 -2.61 -23.66 -13.32
N MET A 755 -1.91 -23.34 -12.24
CA MET A 755 -2.46 -23.45 -10.89
C MET A 755 -1.74 -22.49 -9.93
N LEU A 756 -2.49 -21.92 -8.98
CA LEU A 756 -1.94 -21.11 -7.90
C LEU A 756 -2.28 -21.74 -6.54
N CYS A 757 -1.26 -22.01 -5.73
CA CYS A 757 -1.42 -22.47 -4.36
C CYS A 757 -1.52 -21.28 -3.40
N LEU A 758 -2.61 -21.23 -2.64
CA LEU A 758 -2.98 -20.11 -1.76
C LEU A 758 -2.29 -20.14 -0.40
N GLY A 759 -1.79 -21.30 0.02
CA GLY A 759 -1.20 -21.48 1.34
C GLY A 759 -0.75 -22.91 1.51
N CYS A 760 0.15 -23.13 2.46
CA CYS A 760 0.77 -24.42 2.73
C CYS A 760 0.73 -24.66 4.23
N GLU A 761 0.00 -25.68 4.69
CA GLU A 761 0.03 -26.17 6.08
C GLU A 761 -0.22 -25.08 7.13
N MET A 762 -1.08 -24.11 6.82
CA MET A 762 -1.29 -22.94 7.66
C MET A 762 -2.33 -23.24 8.75
N GLU A 763 -2.13 -24.28 9.56
CA GLU A 763 -3.15 -24.79 10.49
C GLU A 763 -3.73 -23.72 11.42
N SER A 764 -2.89 -22.78 11.88
CA SER A 764 -3.31 -21.67 12.74
C SER A 764 -4.21 -20.64 12.06
N THR A 765 -4.32 -20.68 10.72
CA THR A 765 -5.13 -19.75 9.93
C THR A 765 -6.45 -20.39 9.44
N GLU A 766 -6.57 -21.72 9.47
CA GLU A 766 -7.67 -22.46 8.85
C GLU A 766 -9.04 -22.15 9.47
N GLU A 767 -9.06 -21.75 10.74
CA GLU A 767 -10.28 -21.35 11.45
C GLU A 767 -10.81 -19.96 11.05
N PHE A 768 -9.99 -19.11 10.41
CA PHE A 768 -10.40 -17.79 9.92
C PHE A 768 -11.12 -17.90 8.56
N GLU A 769 -12.20 -18.66 8.55
CA GLU A 769 -12.99 -18.99 7.35
C GLU A 769 -13.37 -17.74 6.54
N ILE A 770 -13.85 -16.68 7.22
CA ILE A 770 -14.31 -15.47 6.54
C ILE A 770 -13.15 -14.75 5.84
N ARG A 771 -11.95 -14.73 6.44
CA ARG A 771 -10.75 -14.12 5.83
C ARG A 771 -10.30 -14.87 4.59
N TRP A 772 -10.23 -16.19 4.66
CA TRP A 772 -9.88 -17.03 3.51
C TRP A 772 -10.85 -16.83 2.34
N ARG A 773 -12.17 -16.90 2.60
CA ARG A 773 -13.18 -16.72 1.54
C ARG A 773 -13.14 -15.33 0.91
N ASN A 774 -12.92 -14.28 1.71
CA ASN A 774 -12.74 -12.92 1.20
C ASN A 774 -11.50 -12.82 0.32
N LEU A 775 -10.36 -13.34 0.78
CA LEU A 775 -9.11 -13.32 0.02
C LEU A 775 -9.22 -14.08 -1.31
N ILE A 776 -9.85 -15.26 -1.30
CA ILE A 776 -10.14 -16.02 -2.53
C ILE A 776 -10.99 -15.19 -3.50
N THR A 777 -12.02 -14.50 -3.00
CA THR A 777 -12.88 -13.64 -3.82
C THR A 777 -12.10 -12.51 -4.49
N GLU A 778 -11.08 -11.96 -3.82
CA GLU A 778 -10.18 -10.95 -4.37
C GLU A 778 -9.17 -11.55 -5.37
N ILE A 779 -8.55 -12.68 -5.06
CA ILE A 779 -7.58 -13.36 -5.94
C ILE A 779 -8.23 -13.72 -7.29
N ARG A 780 -9.49 -14.17 -7.27
CA ARG A 780 -10.24 -14.43 -8.50
C ARG A 780 -10.31 -13.21 -9.41
N GLN A 781 -10.33 -11.99 -8.89
CA GLN A 781 -10.41 -10.81 -9.75
C GLN A 781 -9.11 -10.55 -10.56
N VAL A 782 -7.99 -11.15 -10.18
CA VAL A 782 -6.68 -10.94 -10.84
C VAL A 782 -6.08 -12.19 -11.46
N TYR A 783 -6.63 -13.38 -11.18
CA TYR A 783 -6.14 -14.65 -11.71
C TYR A 783 -7.31 -15.54 -12.15
N GLY A 784 -7.29 -15.91 -13.44
CA GLY A 784 -8.36 -16.69 -14.06
C GLY A 784 -8.25 -18.20 -13.88
N GLY A 785 -7.10 -18.68 -13.40
CA GLY A 785 -6.78 -20.09 -13.33
C GLY A 785 -7.29 -20.81 -12.07
N PRO A 786 -7.03 -22.13 -11.99
CA PRO A 786 -7.34 -22.98 -10.84
C PRO A 786 -6.63 -22.56 -9.55
N LEU A 787 -7.39 -22.51 -8.45
CA LEU A 787 -6.90 -22.26 -7.10
C LEU A 787 -6.83 -23.54 -6.28
N VAL A 788 -5.73 -23.75 -5.56
CA VAL A 788 -5.52 -24.86 -4.62
C VAL A 788 -5.11 -24.33 -3.24
N TYR A 789 -5.59 -24.94 -2.16
CA TYR A 789 -5.02 -24.75 -0.82
C TYR A 789 -4.33 -26.05 -0.39
N ASN A 790 -3.09 -25.96 0.07
CA ASN A 790 -2.34 -27.12 0.53
C ASN A 790 -2.54 -27.34 2.04
N ALA A 791 -3.41 -28.27 2.41
CA ALA A 791 -3.65 -28.66 3.80
C ALA A 791 -2.58 -29.65 4.29
N ASN A 792 -2.26 -29.60 5.60
CA ASN A 792 -1.43 -30.65 6.20
C ASN A 792 -2.20 -31.98 6.29
N HIS A 793 -1.49 -33.11 6.31
CA HIS A 793 -2.10 -34.42 6.50
C HIS A 793 -2.90 -34.49 7.82
N GLY A 794 -4.14 -34.99 7.78
CA GLY A 794 -5.05 -35.06 8.92
C GLY A 794 -5.87 -33.80 9.21
N ARG A 795 -5.82 -32.79 8.33
CA ARG A 795 -6.58 -31.52 8.45
C ARG A 795 -7.74 -31.39 7.48
N GLU A 796 -7.80 -32.23 6.45
CA GLU A 796 -8.58 -32.02 5.23
C GLU A 796 -10.10 -31.99 5.50
N ASP A 797 -10.56 -32.71 6.52
CA ASP A 797 -11.96 -32.76 6.94
C ASP A 797 -12.36 -31.65 7.94
N LYS A 798 -11.38 -30.94 8.53
CA LYS A 798 -11.55 -29.88 9.54
C LYS A 798 -11.71 -28.49 8.94
N ILE A 799 -11.31 -28.28 7.69
CA ILE A 799 -11.32 -26.97 7.04
C ILE A 799 -12.70 -26.71 6.42
N ALA A 800 -13.46 -25.77 6.99
CA ALA A 800 -14.86 -25.55 6.61
C ALA A 800 -15.06 -24.89 5.23
N TRP A 801 -13.99 -24.39 4.60
CA TRP A 801 -14.06 -23.53 3.41
C TRP A 801 -13.38 -24.08 2.15
N LEU A 802 -13.05 -25.38 2.13
CA LEU A 802 -12.46 -26.02 0.95
C LEU A 802 -13.38 -26.01 -0.29
N ASP A 803 -14.67 -25.73 -0.13
CA ASP A 803 -15.59 -25.47 -1.25
C ASP A 803 -15.21 -24.22 -2.07
N ALA A 804 -14.47 -23.28 -1.47
CA ALA A 804 -14.07 -22.02 -2.11
C ALA A 804 -12.88 -22.15 -3.07
N VAL A 805 -12.13 -23.25 -3.02
CA VAL A 805 -11.03 -23.55 -3.96
C VAL A 805 -11.50 -24.48 -5.07
N ASP A 806 -10.72 -24.61 -6.14
CA ASP A 806 -11.03 -25.51 -7.26
C ASP A 806 -10.52 -26.94 -7.00
N VAL A 807 -9.42 -27.05 -6.26
CA VAL A 807 -8.72 -28.31 -5.97
C VAL A 807 -8.34 -28.32 -4.48
N ILE A 808 -8.50 -29.47 -3.83
CA ILE A 808 -8.00 -29.68 -2.46
C ILE A 808 -6.57 -30.21 -2.56
N GLY A 809 -5.60 -29.40 -2.14
CA GLY A 809 -4.20 -29.77 -2.05
C GLY A 809 -3.88 -30.38 -0.69
N ILE A 810 -3.01 -31.38 -0.65
CA ILE A 810 -2.57 -32.01 0.60
C ILE A 810 -1.06 -32.23 0.58
N SER A 811 -0.39 -31.86 1.67
CA SER A 811 0.92 -32.35 2.07
C SER A 811 0.73 -33.74 2.66
N ALA A 812 0.73 -34.75 1.79
CA ALA A 812 0.22 -36.09 2.07
C ALA A 812 1.24 -37.01 2.77
N TYR A 813 2.03 -36.47 3.71
CA TYR A 813 3.04 -37.20 4.49
C TYR A 813 2.40 -38.16 5.52
N TYR A 814 1.57 -39.10 5.05
CA TYR A 814 0.92 -40.06 5.92
C TYR A 814 1.91 -41.12 6.40
N PRO A 815 1.94 -41.41 7.72
CA PRO A 815 2.88 -42.36 8.31
C PRO A 815 2.39 -43.78 8.08
N VAL A 816 2.84 -44.41 6.99
CA VAL A 816 2.42 -45.76 6.58
C VAL A 816 3.46 -46.84 6.89
N GLY A 817 4.64 -46.45 7.38
CA GLY A 817 5.71 -47.37 7.80
C GLY A 817 5.59 -47.88 9.23
N THR A 818 4.52 -47.54 9.97
CA THR A 818 4.24 -48.06 11.33
C THR A 818 2.75 -47.92 11.66
N ASP A 819 2.26 -48.68 12.64
CA ASP A 819 0.94 -48.46 13.27
C ASP A 819 1.02 -47.47 14.46
N ASP A 820 2.21 -47.26 15.06
CA ASP A 820 2.42 -46.33 16.18
C ASP A 820 3.59 -45.39 15.89
N VAL A 821 3.23 -44.19 15.41
CA VAL A 821 4.17 -43.11 15.08
C VAL A 821 4.88 -42.57 16.31
N LEU A 822 4.17 -42.47 17.45
CA LEU A 822 4.73 -41.85 18.65
C LEU A 822 5.81 -42.72 19.27
N ILE A 823 5.64 -44.05 19.22
CA ILE A 823 6.70 -44.99 19.61
C ILE A 823 7.87 -44.87 18.64
N ALA A 824 7.62 -44.91 17.32
CA ALA A 824 8.69 -44.84 16.31
C ALA A 824 9.53 -43.56 16.42
N LEU A 825 8.91 -42.40 16.72
CA LEU A 825 9.58 -41.12 16.91
C LEU A 825 10.34 -41.01 18.24
N LYS A 826 9.88 -41.70 19.30
CA LYS A 826 10.56 -41.71 20.61
C LYS A 826 11.79 -42.62 20.59
N ASP A 827 11.68 -43.72 19.86
CA ASP A 827 12.78 -44.61 19.59
C ASP A 827 13.62 -44.10 18.42
N ASP A 828 14.55 -44.93 17.98
CA ASP A 828 15.33 -44.69 16.78
C ASP A 828 14.53 -45.22 15.57
N LEU A 829 14.20 -44.33 14.62
CA LEU A 829 13.48 -44.68 13.39
C LEU A 829 14.17 -45.83 12.64
N SER A 830 15.50 -45.99 12.74
CA SER A 830 16.21 -47.10 12.11
C SER A 830 15.81 -48.49 12.64
N LYS A 831 15.13 -48.55 13.80
CA LYS A 831 14.59 -49.76 14.42
C LYS A 831 13.20 -50.15 13.94
N VAL A 832 12.54 -49.32 13.11
CA VAL A 832 11.24 -49.67 12.53
C VAL A 832 11.36 -50.99 11.74
N PRO A 833 10.54 -52.01 12.04
CA PRO A 833 10.69 -53.34 11.46
C PRO A 833 10.68 -53.32 9.93
N PRO A 834 11.60 -54.04 9.24
CA PRO A 834 11.59 -54.11 7.78
C PRO A 834 10.25 -54.58 7.19
N ALA A 835 9.52 -55.44 7.90
CA ALA A 835 8.20 -55.91 7.50
C ALA A 835 7.17 -54.77 7.38
N ASP A 836 7.23 -53.77 8.27
CA ASP A 836 6.34 -52.62 8.26
C ASP A 836 6.68 -51.62 7.14
N ARG A 837 7.91 -51.67 6.64
CA ARG A 837 8.45 -50.81 5.57
C ARG A 837 8.35 -51.46 4.19
N SER A 838 7.62 -52.58 4.09
CA SER A 838 7.29 -53.24 2.83
C SER A 838 6.14 -52.52 2.09
N VAL A 839 6.09 -52.66 0.77
CA VAL A 839 5.02 -52.06 -0.06
C VAL A 839 3.63 -52.50 0.40
N ASP A 840 3.42 -53.79 0.66
CA ASP A 840 2.12 -54.33 1.07
C ASP A 840 1.66 -53.83 2.45
N ALA A 841 2.59 -53.74 3.41
CA ALA A 841 2.27 -53.20 4.73
C ALA A 841 1.87 -51.72 4.64
N MET A 842 2.62 -50.92 3.86
CA MET A 842 2.30 -49.51 3.64
C MET A 842 0.97 -49.31 2.91
N LYS A 843 0.69 -50.11 1.87
CA LYS A 843 -0.60 -50.08 1.15
C LYS A 843 -1.78 -50.36 2.06
N LYS A 844 -1.66 -51.35 2.94
CA LYS A 844 -2.71 -51.67 3.92
C LYS A 844 -3.05 -50.46 4.79
N ARG A 845 -2.04 -49.65 5.16
CA ARG A 845 -2.21 -48.43 5.96
C ARG A 845 -2.69 -47.23 5.12
N TRP A 846 -2.38 -47.21 3.83
CA TRP A 846 -2.97 -46.23 2.89
C TRP A 846 -4.47 -46.41 2.69
N LEU A 847 -5.01 -47.64 2.64
CA LEU A 847 -6.42 -47.87 2.31
C LEU A 847 -7.43 -47.06 3.17
N PRO A 848 -7.34 -47.04 4.52
CA PRO A 848 -8.22 -46.21 5.34
C PRO A 848 -8.09 -44.70 5.07
N ILE A 849 -6.89 -44.23 4.70
CA ILE A 849 -6.63 -42.83 4.34
C ILE A 849 -7.35 -42.50 3.03
N VAL A 850 -7.22 -43.37 2.02
CA VAL A 850 -7.89 -43.25 0.72
C VAL A 850 -9.41 -43.15 0.88
N ASP A 851 -10.01 -44.01 1.72
CA ASP A 851 -11.45 -43.98 2.00
C ASP A 851 -11.88 -42.67 2.68
N ARG A 852 -11.05 -42.12 3.58
CA ARG A 852 -11.30 -40.82 4.22
C ARG A 852 -11.26 -39.69 3.19
N LEU A 853 -10.24 -39.67 2.33
CA LEU A 853 -10.06 -38.65 1.31
C LEU A 853 -11.18 -38.64 0.27
N GLU A 854 -11.69 -39.81 -0.13
CA GLU A 854 -12.86 -39.88 -1.01
C GLU A 854 -14.09 -39.18 -0.41
N LYS A 855 -14.31 -39.34 0.89
CA LYS A 855 -15.42 -38.66 1.60
C LYS A 855 -15.22 -37.14 1.62
N VAL A 856 -13.98 -36.68 1.83
CA VAL A 856 -13.64 -35.24 1.78
C VAL A 856 -13.89 -34.68 0.38
N SER A 857 -13.41 -35.36 -0.66
CA SER A 857 -13.61 -34.95 -2.05
C SER A 857 -15.10 -34.82 -2.40
N LYS A 858 -15.93 -35.81 -2.02
CA LYS A 858 -17.39 -35.78 -2.21
C LYS A 858 -18.07 -34.67 -1.40
N LYS A 859 -17.64 -34.45 -0.14
CA LYS A 859 -18.22 -33.43 0.76
C LYS A 859 -18.16 -32.03 0.16
N TYR A 860 -17.02 -31.67 -0.44
CA TYR A 860 -16.79 -30.35 -1.02
C TYR A 860 -17.06 -30.28 -2.53
N ASP A 861 -17.33 -31.43 -3.16
CA ASP A 861 -17.38 -31.58 -4.61
C ASP A 861 -16.10 -31.07 -5.29
N ARG A 862 -14.93 -31.48 -4.78
CA ARG A 862 -13.62 -31.05 -5.29
C ARG A 862 -12.65 -32.21 -5.43
N PRO A 863 -11.84 -32.26 -6.50
CA PRO A 863 -10.80 -33.27 -6.64
C PRO A 863 -9.67 -33.04 -5.65
N ILE A 864 -8.91 -34.11 -5.36
CA ILE A 864 -7.76 -34.09 -4.45
C ILE A 864 -6.45 -34.19 -5.22
N PHE A 865 -5.50 -33.35 -4.84
CA PHE A 865 -4.16 -33.27 -5.39
C PHE A 865 -3.13 -33.41 -4.25
N PHE A 866 -2.21 -34.37 -4.35
CA PHE A 866 -1.07 -34.44 -3.44
C PHE A 866 0.01 -33.49 -3.92
N ILE A 867 -0.11 -32.23 -3.50
CA ILE A 867 0.79 -31.15 -3.89
C ILE A 867 2.13 -31.22 -3.14
N GLU A 868 2.19 -31.94 -2.02
CA GLU A 868 3.45 -32.48 -1.51
C GLU A 868 3.27 -33.94 -1.13
N LEU A 869 4.23 -34.77 -1.53
CA LEU A 869 4.37 -36.13 -1.05
C LEU A 869 5.82 -36.57 -1.24
N GLY A 870 6.44 -37.08 -0.19
CA GLY A 870 7.82 -37.53 -0.24
C GLY A 870 8.24 -38.23 1.03
N VAL A 871 9.42 -38.82 1.01
CA VAL A 871 10.09 -39.39 2.18
C VAL A 871 11.60 -39.32 1.96
N CYS A 872 12.38 -39.02 3.00
CA CYS A 872 13.84 -39.11 2.95
C CYS A 872 14.29 -40.55 2.66
N SER A 873 15.42 -40.72 1.96
CA SER A 873 16.00 -42.04 1.66
C SER A 873 16.81 -42.58 2.82
N ALA A 874 16.14 -42.77 3.96
CA ALA A 874 16.72 -43.27 5.19
C ALA A 874 15.78 -44.26 5.91
N LYS A 875 16.38 -45.15 6.71
CA LYS A 875 15.67 -46.21 7.43
C LYS A 875 14.63 -45.66 8.40
N GLY A 876 13.40 -46.15 8.27
CA GLY A 876 12.26 -45.83 9.12
C GLY A 876 11.54 -44.54 8.76
N CYS A 877 12.01 -43.78 7.77
CA CYS A 877 11.37 -42.52 7.40
C CYS A 877 9.93 -42.72 6.90
N ALA A 878 9.53 -43.90 6.40
CA ALA A 878 8.13 -44.18 6.06
C ALA A 878 7.19 -44.14 7.28
N ALA A 879 7.71 -44.31 8.50
CA ALA A 879 6.95 -44.19 9.75
C ALA A 879 6.71 -42.73 10.17
N ALA A 880 7.53 -41.80 9.69
CA ALA A 880 7.41 -40.35 9.92
C ALA A 880 7.91 -39.57 8.68
N PRO A 881 7.16 -39.59 7.56
CA PRO A 881 7.67 -39.14 6.26
C PRO A 881 7.91 -37.63 6.13
N TRP A 882 7.44 -36.83 7.08
CA TRP A 882 7.78 -35.41 7.21
C TRP A 882 9.18 -35.16 7.81
N THR A 883 9.90 -36.20 8.23
CA THR A 883 11.23 -36.04 8.84
C THR A 883 12.24 -35.57 7.79
N HIS A 884 12.89 -34.43 8.05
CA HIS A 884 13.96 -33.89 7.20
C HIS A 884 15.28 -34.64 7.40
N GLU A 885 16.19 -34.46 6.45
CA GLU A 885 17.51 -35.10 6.50
C GLU A 885 18.31 -34.73 7.76
N ASP A 886 18.92 -35.74 8.38
CA ASP A 886 19.86 -35.59 9.49
C ASP A 886 21.09 -36.45 9.20
N PRO A 887 22.33 -35.92 9.32
CA PRO A 887 23.55 -36.66 8.99
C PRO A 887 23.74 -38.02 9.69
N ASN A 888 23.03 -38.27 10.79
CA ASN A 888 23.08 -39.53 11.54
C ASN A 888 22.11 -40.60 11.02
N MET A 889 21.26 -40.25 10.06
CA MET A 889 20.33 -41.20 9.45
C MET A 889 21.04 -42.26 8.61
N ILE A 890 20.51 -43.48 8.65
CA ILE A 890 21.04 -44.60 7.88
C ILE A 890 20.39 -44.61 6.50
N TYR A 891 21.18 -44.44 5.44
CA TYR A 891 20.72 -44.48 4.06
C TYR A 891 19.90 -45.75 3.73
N ASP A 892 18.72 -45.56 3.13
CA ASP A 892 17.84 -46.63 2.63
C ASP A 892 16.95 -46.09 1.49
N ALA A 893 17.49 -46.04 0.27
CA ALA A 893 16.71 -45.63 -0.90
C ALA A 893 15.72 -46.69 -1.40
N VAL A 894 15.80 -47.92 -0.90
CA VAL A 894 14.81 -48.97 -1.18
C VAL A 894 13.52 -48.67 -0.42
N GLU A 895 13.61 -48.28 0.85
CA GLU A 895 12.44 -47.82 1.61
C GLU A 895 11.77 -46.61 0.95
N GLN A 896 12.56 -45.63 0.51
CA GLN A 896 12.01 -44.49 -0.26
C GLN A 896 11.25 -45.00 -1.49
N SER A 897 11.83 -45.89 -2.29
CA SER A 897 11.14 -46.46 -3.45
C SER A 897 9.87 -47.23 -3.08
N ASN A 898 9.87 -47.99 -1.98
CA ASN A 898 8.70 -48.73 -1.52
C ASN A 898 7.56 -47.80 -1.10
N TYR A 899 7.87 -46.67 -0.44
CA TYR A 899 6.89 -45.67 -0.04
C TYR A 899 6.17 -45.08 -1.25
N TYR A 900 6.92 -44.72 -2.29
CA TYR A 900 6.38 -44.20 -3.54
C TYR A 900 5.53 -45.26 -4.27
N GLN A 901 5.98 -46.52 -4.34
CA GLN A 901 5.21 -47.61 -4.94
C GLN A 901 3.86 -47.81 -4.23
N ALA A 902 3.87 -47.81 -2.90
CA ALA A 902 2.65 -47.96 -2.10
C ALA A 902 1.66 -46.82 -2.38
N ALA A 903 2.14 -45.57 -2.42
CA ALA A 903 1.30 -44.43 -2.74
C ALA A 903 0.70 -44.53 -4.15
N PHE A 904 1.51 -44.85 -5.17
CA PHE A 904 1.02 -45.05 -6.54
C PHE A 904 -0.09 -46.11 -6.58
N GLU A 905 0.16 -47.31 -6.06
CA GLU A 905 -0.82 -48.39 -6.12
C GLU A 905 -2.11 -48.11 -5.31
N SER A 906 -2.06 -47.23 -4.32
CA SER A 906 -3.23 -46.89 -3.50
C SER A 906 -4.17 -45.85 -4.12
N VAL A 907 -3.64 -44.87 -4.87
CA VAL A 907 -4.46 -43.74 -5.40
C VAL A 907 -4.45 -43.59 -6.92
N TRP A 908 -3.65 -44.36 -7.67
CA TRP A 908 -3.50 -44.19 -9.12
C TRP A 908 -4.79 -44.39 -9.93
N ASP A 909 -5.76 -45.17 -9.47
CA ASP A 909 -6.99 -45.41 -10.26
C ASP A 909 -8.23 -44.73 -9.65
N LYS A 910 -8.03 -43.84 -8.67
CA LYS A 910 -9.14 -43.15 -8.00
C LYS A 910 -9.63 -41.96 -8.83
N PRO A 911 -10.93 -41.90 -9.23
CA PRO A 911 -11.43 -40.85 -10.12
C PRO A 911 -11.43 -39.45 -9.48
N TRP A 912 -11.44 -39.38 -8.14
CA TRP A 912 -11.38 -38.13 -7.39
C TRP A 912 -9.97 -37.59 -7.20
N PHE A 913 -8.95 -38.38 -7.54
CA PHE A 913 -7.55 -38.04 -7.35
C PHE A 913 -6.93 -37.55 -8.65
N ILE A 914 -6.25 -36.41 -8.62
CA ILE A 914 -5.74 -35.74 -9.82
C ILE A 914 -4.22 -35.66 -9.89
N GLY A 915 -3.48 -36.27 -8.96
CA GLY A 915 -2.06 -36.55 -9.15
C GLY A 915 -1.14 -36.03 -8.06
N PHE A 916 0.15 -35.91 -8.41
CA PHE A 916 1.24 -35.71 -7.47
C PHE A 916 2.19 -34.60 -7.92
N THR A 917 2.67 -33.83 -6.95
CA THR A 917 3.98 -33.19 -7.02
C THR A 917 4.85 -33.72 -5.89
N TRP A 918 5.84 -34.54 -6.27
CA TRP A 918 6.75 -35.15 -5.29
C TRP A 918 7.65 -34.12 -4.62
N TRP A 919 7.82 -34.25 -3.31
CA TRP A 919 8.78 -33.48 -2.53
C TRP A 919 10.09 -34.26 -2.45
N GLU A 920 11.21 -33.81 -3.02
CA GLU A 920 11.34 -32.63 -3.89
C GLU A 920 12.50 -32.76 -4.90
N TRP A 921 12.64 -31.77 -5.78
CA TRP A 921 13.70 -31.68 -6.78
C TRP A 921 14.45 -30.33 -6.68
N SER A 922 15.71 -30.35 -6.26
CA SER A 922 16.49 -29.12 -6.05
C SER A 922 16.81 -28.39 -7.36
N ALA A 923 16.76 -27.05 -7.35
CA ALA A 923 17.28 -26.24 -8.45
C ALA A 923 18.80 -26.42 -8.64
N HIS A 924 19.51 -26.78 -7.56
CA HIS A 924 20.93 -27.14 -7.60
C HIS A 924 21.03 -28.59 -7.16
N LEU A 925 20.91 -29.51 -8.12
CA LEU A 925 21.03 -30.94 -7.87
C LEU A 925 22.44 -31.28 -7.38
N TYR A 926 22.51 -32.29 -6.52
CA TYR A 926 23.75 -33.01 -6.22
C TYR A 926 24.27 -33.76 -7.45
N ASP A 927 25.56 -34.10 -7.42
CA ASP A 927 26.20 -34.87 -8.47
C ASP A 927 25.76 -36.34 -8.38
N LEU A 928 25.72 -37.05 -9.52
CA LEU A 928 25.13 -38.40 -9.59
C LEU A 928 25.88 -39.41 -8.71
N GLU A 929 27.18 -39.18 -8.51
CA GLU A 929 28.07 -39.96 -7.66
C GLU A 929 27.71 -39.85 -6.16
N GLU A 930 26.94 -38.85 -5.75
CA GLU A 930 26.49 -38.66 -4.36
C GLU A 930 25.15 -39.36 -4.08
N ALA A 931 24.48 -39.93 -5.10
CA ALA A 931 23.11 -40.44 -4.97
C ALA A 931 22.97 -41.63 -4.01
N ASP A 932 24.04 -42.41 -3.83
CA ASP A 932 24.07 -43.59 -2.96
C ASP A 932 24.36 -43.26 -1.47
N THR A 933 24.65 -42.00 -1.17
CA THR A 933 24.86 -41.50 0.20
C THR A 933 23.95 -40.32 0.57
N HIS A 934 23.33 -39.66 -0.42
CA HIS A 934 22.40 -38.56 -0.18
C HIS A 934 21.13 -39.05 0.54
N ILE A 935 20.88 -38.58 1.76
CA ILE A 935 19.77 -39.04 2.61
C ILE A 935 18.48 -38.21 2.52
N GLY A 936 18.52 -37.02 1.91
CA GLY A 936 17.33 -36.19 1.73
C GLY A 936 16.27 -36.72 0.77
N PHE A 937 15.21 -35.93 0.60
CA PHE A 937 14.02 -36.24 -0.19
C PHE A 937 14.28 -36.47 -1.69
N GLY A 938 15.33 -35.85 -2.25
CA GLY A 938 15.61 -35.89 -3.69
C GLY A 938 15.83 -37.31 -4.21
N VAL A 939 15.22 -37.63 -5.35
CA VAL A 939 15.22 -38.99 -5.94
C VAL A 939 16.24 -39.18 -7.07
N TYR A 940 16.93 -38.12 -7.51
CA TYR A 940 17.85 -38.15 -8.65
C TYR A 940 18.95 -39.22 -8.47
N GLY A 941 19.07 -40.14 -9.43
CA GLY A 941 20.02 -41.26 -9.35
C GLY A 941 19.60 -42.42 -8.45
N LYS A 942 18.47 -42.33 -7.74
CA LYS A 942 17.99 -43.35 -6.79
C LYS A 942 16.95 -44.30 -7.41
N PRO A 943 16.67 -45.47 -6.80
CA PRO A 943 15.63 -46.39 -7.29
C PRO A 943 14.25 -45.75 -7.48
N ALA A 944 13.88 -44.80 -6.61
CA ALA A 944 12.62 -44.08 -6.69
C ALA A 944 12.45 -43.27 -8.00
N GLU A 945 13.53 -42.74 -8.60
CA GLU A 945 13.44 -42.02 -9.88
C GLU A 945 12.98 -42.95 -11.02
N LYS A 946 13.60 -44.13 -11.15
CA LYS A 946 13.23 -45.11 -12.18
C LYS A 946 11.80 -45.62 -11.98
N LEU A 947 11.39 -45.77 -10.73
CA LEU A 947 10.02 -46.13 -10.37
C LEU A 947 9.02 -45.07 -10.84
N ILE A 948 9.28 -43.79 -10.54
CA ILE A 948 8.41 -42.68 -10.98
C ILE A 948 8.36 -42.60 -12.49
N GLN A 949 9.50 -42.75 -13.18
CA GLN A 949 9.55 -42.83 -14.64
C GLN A 949 8.65 -43.93 -15.20
N HIS A 950 8.65 -45.11 -14.58
CA HIS A 950 7.80 -46.23 -14.99
C HIS A 950 6.31 -45.89 -14.85
N TRP A 951 5.89 -45.35 -13.71
CA TRP A 951 4.49 -44.97 -13.49
C TRP A 951 4.04 -43.82 -14.39
N TYR A 952 4.88 -42.82 -14.59
CA TYR A 952 4.54 -41.65 -15.41
C TYR A 952 4.41 -41.97 -16.91
N ARG A 953 4.94 -43.10 -17.38
CA ARG A 953 4.66 -43.62 -18.74
C ARG A 953 3.28 -44.27 -18.90
N LYS A 954 2.62 -44.68 -17.81
CA LYS A 954 1.27 -45.24 -17.88
C LYS A 954 0.27 -44.17 -18.30
N GLU A 955 -0.71 -44.56 -19.10
CA GLU A 955 -1.86 -43.72 -19.43
C GLU A 955 -2.79 -43.59 -18.21
N ARG A 956 -3.37 -42.40 -18.05
CA ARG A 956 -4.38 -42.08 -17.03
C ARG A 956 -5.29 -40.98 -17.55
#